data_AF-A0AA96JJ09-F1
#
_entry.id   AF-A0AA96JJ09-F1
#
_cell.length_a   1.000
_cell.length_b   1.000
_cell.length_c   1.000
_cell.angle_alpha   90.00
_cell.angle_beta   90.00
_cell.angle_gamma   90.00
#
_symmetry.space_group_name_H-M   'P 1'
#
loop_
_entity.id
_entity.type
_entity.pdbx_description
1 polymer ?
#
loop_
_entity_poly.entity_id
_entity_poly.type
_entity_poly.pdbx_seq_one_letter_code
_entity_poly.pdbx_strand_id
1 'polypeptide(L)'
;MQAYVEQAARDGQLVVQPRMGMSDPRAMADGLAAVTAARARTLATLTIDSYTRVEDLAGAAAALAAGRALNGFPLVNHGPQVTAQVAQAADGIPVQVRHGSARPAHIFEAMVEAGLAASEGGPVSYCLPYSRLPLAEAVPAWTDATQRLAEQAAGHGMRAHLETFGGCMLGQMCPPSLLVAISVLEAMFFAQNGVSSLSLSYAQQTNPVQDIEALAALHHLAELFLPAEVARHVVLYTYMGVYPATEAGAELLLDSSAQIAVRGGAQRMIVKTVAEAHRIPTVTENIAALERAARAARQAMHDDCPLPWARQVDYETTYAEALRLITAVLEHGPDIGSGLRSAFESGVLDVPFCLHRDNAGAARGAIGDDGRLVWTSTGAMPLPAPSTTEHAVTSSRLLGMLRYTADRHDRSAAALARSRRTEVTAPHRIAVVGSGPRGLSVVERLVARMRDKAPDRPVEIILIDKDEVGAGRIWRTDQNTAFLMNTACGEVTMFSGPPDDGPARAGAGPSLGQWWAATEDSCYPGPNAYAPRALYGDYLQFFLRAVEESLPARATLRRHTAHVTGMQRADGGAWRLRCSDGESLDADRVVLATGHPVTELSGTQARLAEFTESRPGLLYIRGDSAADMPLERIAPGARVAVLGMGLTFYDIVAALTTGRGGRFSEGPDKVLRYLPSGLEPLLVAGSRSGAPLPARGLNQKGPLWRYAARLFTPGRVTALRASGKPLDFRTQVWPWLHAEMQLVYYATALRARLGDHTEQEFLNAAAALVDSAGAAAAERIIRTEARRFGVDDLPPLDVDSLVRPFADRTFQNPAEFTAALTQLIEDDLEHARKGNLHGPRKAALDVLRDVRGSIRRTVDFNGLTAASHRDDFLDWFAPLSSFLAAGPPSQRLRQTLALLQAGILQVAGPAAEFGTDETTGHFTVRSPQVDGSLHRCEALVDARIPAPDLGHDTAPLTRQLRELGLWTPWVNDQGDDGRVVGGVATTTAPYRPVTAAGTPAQGVYVLGIPSEGQRWFMQVGSARPGPWTEFTADADAIAQDALAVAPRAAVHRILEGARG
;
A
#
# COMPACT_ATOMS: atom_id res chain seq x y z
N MET A 1 -44.12 23.29 -15.32
CA MET A 1 -42.66 23.19 -15.06
C MET A 1 -41.96 24.52 -15.25
N GLN A 2 -41.79 25.02 -16.48
CA GLN A 2 -40.96 26.20 -16.77
C GLN A 2 -41.29 27.45 -15.95
N ALA A 3 -42.56 27.88 -15.91
CA ALA A 3 -42.97 29.08 -15.16
C ALA A 3 -42.61 29.00 -13.66
N TYR A 4 -42.63 27.80 -13.08
CA TYR A 4 -42.25 27.56 -11.68
C TYR A 4 -40.75 27.81 -11.46
N VAL A 5 -39.91 27.33 -12.39
CA VAL A 5 -38.45 27.50 -12.35
C VAL A 5 -38.05 28.94 -12.66
N GLU A 6 -38.68 29.59 -13.63
CA GLU A 6 -38.46 31.01 -13.95
C GLU A 6 -38.84 31.93 -12.80
N GLN A 7 -39.94 31.61 -12.09
CA GLN A 7 -40.32 32.35 -10.89
C GLN A 7 -39.26 32.19 -9.80
N ALA A 8 -38.80 30.95 -9.54
CA ALA A 8 -37.73 30.71 -8.57
C ALA A 8 -36.43 31.45 -8.93
N ALA A 9 -36.04 31.45 -10.21
CA ALA A 9 -34.87 32.18 -10.69
C ALA A 9 -35.02 33.70 -10.50
N ARG A 10 -36.20 34.27 -10.78
CA ARG A 10 -36.51 35.69 -10.50
C ARG A 10 -36.44 36.03 -9.02
N ASP A 11 -36.81 35.08 -8.16
CA ASP A 11 -36.72 35.20 -6.70
C ASP A 11 -35.29 34.94 -6.17
N GLY A 12 -34.31 34.70 -7.06
CA GLY A 12 -32.93 34.41 -6.68
C GLY A 12 -32.75 33.05 -6.00
N GLN A 13 -33.61 32.08 -6.29
CA GLN A 13 -33.61 30.75 -5.66
C GLN A 13 -33.30 29.65 -6.67
N LEU A 14 -32.37 28.76 -6.29
CA LEU A 14 -32.13 27.51 -7.00
C LEU A 14 -33.25 26.51 -6.69
N VAL A 15 -33.86 25.93 -7.73
CA VAL A 15 -34.80 24.81 -7.56
C VAL A 15 -34.00 23.52 -7.34
N VAL A 16 -34.20 22.85 -6.22
CA VAL A 16 -33.51 21.58 -5.90
C VAL A 16 -34.48 20.42 -6.01
N GLN A 17 -34.07 19.34 -6.66
CA GLN A 17 -34.96 18.22 -6.98
C GLN A 17 -34.32 16.88 -6.61
N PRO A 18 -35.02 15.98 -5.89
CA PRO A 18 -34.49 14.67 -5.55
C PRO A 18 -34.71 13.66 -6.68
N ARG A 19 -34.08 12.50 -6.57
CA ARG A 19 -34.50 11.28 -7.27
C ARG A 19 -35.20 10.35 -6.27
N MET A 20 -36.45 9.99 -6.56
CA MET A 20 -37.27 9.21 -5.64
C MET A 20 -38.32 8.40 -6.41
N GLY A 21 -38.43 7.12 -6.09
CA GLY A 21 -39.41 6.21 -6.66
C GLY A 21 -39.64 5.03 -5.72
N MET A 22 -40.89 4.74 -5.40
CA MET A 22 -41.30 3.65 -4.52
C MET A 22 -42.39 2.84 -5.21
N SER A 23 -42.39 1.52 -5.06
CA SER A 23 -43.39 0.68 -5.72
C SER A 23 -44.80 0.81 -5.13
N ASP A 24 -44.91 1.14 -3.84
CA ASP A 24 -46.19 1.34 -3.15
C ASP A 24 -46.73 2.77 -3.38
N PRO A 25 -47.98 2.93 -3.88
CA PRO A 25 -48.55 4.25 -4.15
C PRO A 25 -48.67 5.15 -2.92
N ARG A 26 -48.99 4.62 -1.74
CA ARG A 26 -49.14 5.44 -0.53
C ARG A 26 -47.79 5.95 -0.07
N ALA A 27 -46.79 5.07 0.00
CA ALA A 27 -45.42 5.47 0.32
C ALA A 27 -44.86 6.49 -0.68
N MET A 28 -45.17 6.34 -1.97
CA MET A 28 -44.78 7.31 -3.00
C MET A 28 -45.47 8.66 -2.77
N ALA A 29 -46.77 8.69 -2.48
CA ALA A 29 -47.52 9.91 -2.18
C ALA A 29 -46.99 10.61 -0.91
N ASP A 30 -46.72 9.85 0.15
CA ASP A 30 -46.12 10.39 1.39
C ASP A 30 -44.74 11.01 1.12
N GLY A 31 -43.95 10.39 0.25
CA GLY A 31 -42.68 10.95 -0.22
C GLY A 31 -42.87 12.28 -0.95
N LEU A 32 -43.83 12.37 -1.88
CA LEU A 32 -44.11 13.62 -2.61
C LEU A 32 -44.62 14.73 -1.68
N ALA A 33 -45.48 14.39 -0.70
CA ALA A 33 -45.93 15.34 0.32
C ALA A 33 -44.75 15.85 1.16
N ALA A 34 -43.80 14.98 1.52
CA ALA A 34 -42.61 15.38 2.26
C ALA A 34 -41.69 16.33 1.45
N VAL A 35 -41.54 16.09 0.14
CA VAL A 35 -40.77 16.98 -0.76
C VAL A 35 -41.44 18.35 -0.88
N THR A 36 -42.76 18.37 -0.87
CA THR A 36 -43.57 19.59 -0.91
C THR A 36 -43.50 20.39 0.39
N ALA A 37 -43.45 19.69 1.52
CA ALA A 37 -43.31 20.30 2.84
C ALA A 37 -41.88 20.80 3.15
N ALA A 38 -40.91 20.53 2.28
CA ALA A 38 -39.55 21.05 2.44
C ALA A 38 -39.56 22.59 2.40
N ARG A 39 -38.68 23.22 3.18
CA ARG A 39 -38.43 24.67 3.19
C ARG A 39 -37.68 25.11 1.93
N ALA A 40 -36.92 24.21 1.32
CA ALA A 40 -36.29 24.45 0.03
C ALA A 40 -37.32 24.64 -1.08
N ARG A 41 -36.96 25.39 -2.14
CA ARG A 41 -37.75 25.45 -3.37
C ARG A 41 -37.55 24.15 -4.14
N THR A 42 -38.55 23.27 -4.15
CA THR A 42 -38.39 21.89 -4.65
C THR A 42 -39.16 21.60 -5.94
N LEU A 43 -38.80 20.49 -6.58
CA LEU A 43 -39.65 19.79 -7.55
C LEU A 43 -39.87 18.35 -7.12
N ALA A 44 -41.03 17.82 -7.45
CA ALA A 44 -41.39 16.44 -7.19
C ALA A 44 -40.88 15.53 -8.31
N THR A 45 -40.57 14.27 -7.97
CA THR A 45 -40.03 13.29 -8.90
C THR A 45 -40.76 11.95 -8.76
N LEU A 46 -41.10 11.35 -9.89
CA LEU A 46 -41.43 9.93 -10.01
C LEU A 46 -40.33 9.22 -10.78
N THR A 47 -39.39 8.59 -10.06
CA THR A 47 -38.38 7.74 -10.69
C THR A 47 -39.00 6.39 -11.05
N ILE A 48 -39.08 6.07 -12.34
CA ILE A 48 -39.71 4.85 -12.87
C ILE A 48 -38.84 3.62 -12.60
N ASP A 49 -39.45 2.47 -12.31
CA ASP A 49 -38.72 1.22 -12.05
C ASP A 49 -38.04 0.63 -13.30
N SER A 50 -37.06 -0.26 -13.10
CA SER A 50 -36.28 -0.81 -14.19
C SER A 50 -37.04 -1.75 -15.13
N TYR A 51 -38.12 -2.42 -14.69
CA TYR A 51 -38.92 -3.27 -15.58
C TYR A 51 -39.69 -2.41 -16.58
N THR A 52 -40.36 -1.36 -16.10
CA THR A 52 -41.07 -0.40 -16.95
C THR A 52 -40.14 0.26 -17.96
N ARG A 53 -38.89 0.56 -17.58
CA ARG A 53 -37.87 1.15 -18.49
C ARG A 53 -37.52 0.27 -19.69
N VAL A 54 -37.70 -1.04 -19.59
CA VAL A 54 -37.39 -2.01 -20.66
C VAL A 54 -38.64 -2.69 -21.22
N GLU A 55 -39.81 -2.09 -20.98
CA GLU A 55 -41.12 -2.58 -21.44
C GLU A 55 -41.54 -3.96 -20.87
N ASP A 56 -40.91 -4.43 -19.80
CA ASP A 56 -41.31 -5.67 -19.10
C ASP A 56 -42.44 -5.42 -18.09
N LEU A 57 -43.59 -4.99 -18.62
CA LEU A 57 -44.76 -4.66 -17.81
C LEU A 57 -45.33 -5.89 -17.09
N ALA A 58 -45.18 -7.08 -17.67
CA ALA A 58 -45.61 -8.33 -17.06
C ALA A 58 -44.74 -8.69 -15.84
N GLY A 59 -43.42 -8.52 -15.94
CA GLY A 59 -42.49 -8.70 -14.84
C GLY A 59 -42.75 -7.72 -13.69
N ALA A 60 -43.00 -6.45 -13.99
CA ALA A 60 -43.40 -5.45 -12.99
C ALA A 60 -44.70 -5.85 -12.27
N ALA A 61 -45.73 -6.28 -13.00
CA ALA A 61 -46.99 -6.74 -12.44
C ALA A 61 -46.80 -7.96 -11.51
N ALA A 62 -46.00 -8.94 -11.95
CA ALA A 62 -45.71 -10.13 -11.15
C ALA A 62 -44.95 -9.79 -9.86
N ALA A 63 -43.99 -8.86 -9.92
CA ALA A 63 -43.25 -8.41 -8.74
C ALA A 63 -44.15 -7.70 -7.72
N LEU A 64 -45.03 -6.82 -8.20
CA LEU A 64 -46.04 -6.14 -7.37
C LEU A 64 -46.99 -7.14 -6.70
N ALA A 65 -47.52 -8.11 -7.47
CA ALA A 65 -48.40 -9.15 -6.94
C ALA A 65 -47.72 -10.02 -5.86
N ALA A 66 -46.40 -10.23 -5.98
CA ALA A 66 -45.59 -10.94 -5.00
C ALA A 66 -45.17 -10.08 -3.79
N GLY A 67 -45.57 -8.81 -3.71
CA GLY A 67 -45.19 -7.88 -2.64
C GLY A 67 -43.70 -7.52 -2.63
N ARG A 68 -43.00 -7.67 -3.76
CA ARG A 68 -41.58 -7.33 -3.89
C ARG A 68 -41.42 -5.85 -4.20
N ALA A 69 -40.59 -5.16 -3.42
CA ALA A 69 -40.27 -3.76 -3.69
C ALA A 69 -39.48 -3.60 -5.00
N LEU A 70 -39.86 -2.60 -5.80
CA LEU A 70 -39.14 -2.22 -7.01
C LEU A 70 -38.22 -1.02 -6.74
N ASN A 71 -37.23 -0.81 -7.60
CA ASN A 71 -36.28 0.31 -7.53
C ASN A 71 -36.86 1.64 -8.05
N GLY A 72 -38.18 1.72 -8.23
CA GLY A 72 -38.89 2.89 -8.74
C GLY A 72 -40.42 2.71 -8.70
N PHE A 73 -41.14 3.72 -9.17
CA PHE A 73 -42.59 3.74 -9.26
C PHE A 73 -43.06 3.13 -10.60
N PRO A 74 -43.82 2.02 -10.59
CA PRO A 74 -44.28 1.35 -11.80
C PRO A 74 -45.55 2.02 -12.35
N LEU A 75 -45.35 3.22 -12.90
CA LEU A 75 -46.40 4.13 -13.36
C LEU A 75 -47.41 3.46 -14.31
N VAL A 76 -46.92 2.66 -15.26
CA VAL A 76 -47.77 2.01 -16.26
C VAL A 76 -48.64 0.91 -15.63
N ASN A 77 -48.09 0.14 -14.71
CA ASN A 77 -48.80 -0.95 -14.03
C ASN A 77 -49.84 -0.45 -13.02
N HIS A 78 -49.58 0.65 -12.33
CA HIS A 78 -50.55 1.29 -11.44
C HIS A 78 -51.66 2.01 -12.22
N GLY A 79 -51.37 2.44 -13.45
CA GLY A 79 -52.29 3.11 -14.33
C GLY A 79 -52.52 4.59 -13.98
N PRO A 80 -53.26 5.31 -14.84
CA PRO A 80 -53.35 6.76 -14.76
C PRO A 80 -54.10 7.28 -13.54
N GLN A 81 -55.15 6.58 -13.08
CA GLN A 81 -55.95 7.01 -11.92
C GLN A 81 -55.14 6.99 -10.62
N VAL A 82 -54.41 5.90 -10.37
CA VAL A 82 -53.56 5.77 -9.17
C VAL A 82 -52.41 6.77 -9.25
N THR A 83 -51.78 6.88 -10.42
CA THR A 83 -50.68 7.83 -10.64
C THR A 83 -51.14 9.28 -10.41
N ALA A 84 -52.33 9.66 -10.88
CA ALA A 84 -52.91 10.98 -10.64
C ALA A 84 -53.15 11.23 -9.14
N GLN A 85 -53.66 10.24 -8.40
CA GLN A 85 -53.83 10.33 -6.94
C GLN A 85 -52.49 10.51 -6.21
N VAL A 86 -51.44 9.79 -6.62
CA VAL A 86 -50.10 9.97 -6.07
C VAL A 86 -49.57 11.36 -6.39
N ALA A 87 -49.70 11.82 -7.63
CA ALA A 87 -49.21 13.12 -8.08
C ALA A 87 -49.88 14.30 -7.36
N GLN A 88 -51.15 14.17 -6.94
CA GLN A 88 -51.86 15.19 -6.16
C GLN A 88 -51.17 15.52 -4.83
N ALA A 89 -50.40 14.58 -4.26
CA ALA A 89 -49.63 14.81 -3.03
C ALA A 89 -48.50 15.85 -3.19
N ALA A 90 -48.16 16.25 -4.42
CA ALA A 90 -47.21 17.32 -4.68
C ALA A 90 -47.79 18.75 -4.50
N ASP A 91 -49.09 18.88 -4.20
CA ASP A 91 -49.79 20.14 -3.85
C ASP A 91 -49.40 21.36 -4.72
N GLY A 92 -49.49 21.19 -6.05
CA GLY A 92 -49.22 22.27 -7.02
C GLY A 92 -47.75 22.49 -7.36
N ILE A 93 -46.80 21.78 -6.74
CA ILE A 93 -45.42 21.70 -7.22
C ILE A 93 -45.37 20.78 -8.45
N PRO A 94 -44.66 21.16 -9.54
CA PRO A 94 -44.56 20.29 -10.70
C PRO A 94 -43.89 18.95 -10.38
N VAL A 95 -44.46 17.87 -10.88
CA VAL A 95 -43.92 16.51 -10.80
C VAL A 95 -43.26 16.15 -12.13
N GLN A 96 -42.01 15.69 -12.08
CA GLN A 96 -41.30 15.18 -13.26
C GLN A 96 -41.17 13.66 -13.20
N VAL A 97 -41.49 13.00 -14.31
CA VAL A 97 -41.26 11.55 -14.49
C VAL A 97 -39.85 11.32 -14.99
N ARG A 98 -39.07 10.55 -14.23
CA ARG A 98 -37.64 10.34 -14.42
C ARG A 98 -37.34 8.86 -14.66
N HIS A 99 -36.63 8.52 -15.74
CA HIS A 99 -36.50 7.12 -16.16
C HIS A 99 -35.13 6.80 -16.78
N GLY A 100 -35.10 5.95 -17.80
CA GLY A 100 -33.90 5.52 -18.52
C GLY A 100 -34.30 4.53 -19.60
N SER A 101 -35.21 4.94 -20.48
CA SER A 101 -35.83 4.07 -21.50
C SER A 101 -35.43 4.54 -22.89
N ALA A 102 -34.99 3.61 -23.72
CA ALA A 102 -34.71 3.85 -25.14
C ALA A 102 -36.00 3.92 -25.99
N ARG A 103 -37.14 3.45 -25.46
CA ARG A 103 -38.47 3.51 -26.08
C ARG A 103 -39.48 4.04 -25.06
N PRO A 104 -39.70 5.36 -24.96
CA PRO A 104 -40.44 5.94 -23.84
C PRO A 104 -41.95 6.06 -24.08
N ALA A 105 -42.48 5.65 -25.24
CA ALA A 105 -43.86 5.93 -25.66
C ALA A 105 -44.91 5.52 -24.60
N HIS A 106 -44.83 4.29 -24.08
CA HIS A 106 -45.76 3.79 -23.06
C HIS A 106 -45.68 4.54 -21.72
N ILE A 107 -44.49 5.06 -21.38
CA ILE A 107 -44.30 5.89 -20.18
C ILE A 107 -44.93 7.26 -20.40
N PHE A 108 -44.71 7.88 -21.56
CA PHE A 108 -45.26 9.19 -21.90
C PHE A 108 -46.79 9.17 -21.98
N GLU A 109 -47.35 8.14 -22.63
CA GLU A 109 -48.80 7.95 -22.74
C GLU A 109 -49.44 7.84 -21.35
N ALA A 110 -48.96 6.93 -20.51
CA ALA A 110 -49.49 6.75 -19.16
C ALA A 110 -49.26 7.98 -18.24
N MET A 111 -48.16 8.71 -18.46
CA MET A 111 -47.87 9.97 -17.75
C MET A 111 -48.91 11.06 -18.11
N VAL A 112 -49.19 11.26 -19.40
CA VAL A 112 -50.16 12.26 -19.86
C VAL A 112 -51.57 11.92 -19.41
N GLU A 113 -51.97 10.65 -19.48
CA GLU A 113 -53.26 10.18 -18.97
C GLU A 113 -53.42 10.40 -17.45
N ALA A 114 -52.30 10.42 -16.70
CA ALA A 114 -52.28 10.74 -15.27
C ALA A 114 -52.28 12.25 -14.97
N GLY A 115 -52.32 13.12 -15.99
CA GLY A 115 -52.26 14.57 -15.83
C GLY A 115 -50.85 15.12 -15.60
N LEU A 116 -49.81 14.39 -16.05
CA LEU A 116 -48.41 14.80 -15.98
C LEU A 116 -47.85 15.05 -17.38
N ALA A 117 -46.96 16.02 -17.54
CA ALA A 117 -46.42 16.39 -18.85
C ALA A 117 -44.92 16.73 -18.83
N ALA A 118 -44.21 16.41 -17.76
CA ALA A 118 -42.78 16.70 -17.61
C ALA A 118 -41.98 15.41 -17.47
N SER A 119 -41.05 15.18 -18.38
CA SER A 119 -40.15 14.03 -18.33
C SER A 119 -38.69 14.41 -18.66
N GLU A 120 -37.83 13.41 -18.79
CA GLU A 120 -36.41 13.55 -19.12
C GLU A 120 -35.92 12.43 -20.04
N GLY A 121 -34.76 12.63 -20.66
CA GLY A 121 -34.05 11.63 -21.43
C GLY A 121 -33.57 12.17 -22.77
N GLY A 122 -33.49 11.28 -23.75
CA GLY A 122 -33.18 11.63 -25.12
C GLY A 122 -32.83 10.41 -25.97
N PRO A 123 -32.85 10.58 -27.31
CA PRO A 123 -32.66 9.50 -28.26
C PRO A 123 -31.30 8.81 -28.12
N VAL A 124 -30.29 9.53 -27.65
CA VAL A 124 -28.93 9.00 -27.43
C VAL A 124 -28.71 8.72 -25.94
N SER A 125 -29.01 9.71 -25.10
CA SER A 125 -28.65 9.69 -23.68
C SER A 125 -29.41 8.65 -22.85
N TYR A 126 -30.61 8.23 -23.30
CA TYR A 126 -31.36 7.11 -22.71
C TYR A 126 -31.28 5.81 -23.51
N CYS A 127 -30.46 5.79 -24.56
CA CYS A 127 -30.10 4.58 -25.30
C CYS A 127 -28.74 4.06 -24.83
N LEU A 128 -27.66 4.80 -25.07
CA LEU A 128 -26.28 4.33 -24.90
C LEU A 128 -25.96 3.82 -23.49
N PRO A 129 -26.31 4.54 -22.39
CA PRO A 129 -25.99 4.09 -21.03
C PRO A 129 -26.93 3.00 -20.49
N TYR A 130 -28.13 2.85 -21.05
CA TYR A 130 -29.24 2.13 -20.40
C TYR A 130 -29.81 0.95 -21.21
N SER A 131 -29.44 0.81 -22.48
CA SER A 131 -30.02 -0.17 -23.38
C SER A 131 -28.97 -0.87 -24.24
N ARG A 132 -29.40 -1.91 -24.93
CA ARG A 132 -28.67 -2.54 -26.05
C ARG A 132 -29.36 -2.32 -27.40
N LEU A 133 -30.50 -1.63 -27.38
CA LEU A 133 -31.24 -1.29 -28.60
C LEU A 133 -30.38 -0.36 -29.46
N PRO A 134 -30.29 -0.61 -30.78
CA PRO A 134 -29.52 0.27 -31.63
C PRO A 134 -30.16 1.66 -31.72
N LEU A 135 -29.36 2.70 -31.94
CA LEU A 135 -29.79 4.06 -32.23
C LEU A 135 -30.72 4.10 -33.45
N ALA A 136 -30.53 3.19 -34.41
CA ALA A 136 -31.42 3.05 -35.56
C ALA A 136 -32.88 2.73 -35.17
N GLU A 137 -33.12 2.16 -34.00
CA GLU A 137 -34.45 1.90 -33.43
C GLU A 137 -34.82 2.94 -32.36
N ALA A 138 -33.88 3.33 -31.51
CA ALA A 138 -34.14 4.27 -30.41
C ALA A 138 -34.46 5.68 -30.91
N VAL A 139 -33.76 6.18 -31.94
CA VAL A 139 -33.98 7.52 -32.48
C VAL A 139 -35.41 7.67 -33.03
N PRO A 140 -35.91 6.80 -33.96
CA PRO A 140 -37.30 6.89 -34.40
C PRO A 140 -38.32 6.73 -33.27
N ALA A 141 -38.08 5.82 -32.31
CA ALA A 141 -38.98 5.64 -31.18
C ALA A 141 -39.10 6.92 -30.32
N TRP A 142 -37.99 7.64 -30.13
CA TRP A 142 -38.00 8.94 -29.46
C TRP A 142 -38.66 10.03 -30.31
N THR A 143 -38.49 10.03 -31.64
CA THR A 143 -39.17 10.97 -32.55
C THR A 143 -40.68 10.85 -32.38
N ASP A 144 -41.21 9.64 -32.54
CA ASP A 144 -42.64 9.36 -32.45
C ASP A 144 -43.20 9.64 -31.05
N ALA A 145 -42.45 9.29 -30.00
CA ALA A 145 -42.87 9.51 -28.62
C ALA A 145 -42.87 11.00 -28.24
N THR A 146 -41.87 11.76 -28.68
CA THR A 146 -41.79 13.21 -28.42
C THR A 146 -42.91 13.97 -29.12
N GLN A 147 -43.20 13.65 -30.39
CA GLN A 147 -44.32 14.26 -31.12
C GLN A 147 -45.66 13.96 -30.46
N ARG A 148 -45.92 12.68 -30.13
CA ARG A 148 -47.13 12.27 -29.42
C ARG A 148 -47.26 12.93 -28.05
N LEU A 149 -46.17 13.04 -27.29
CA LEU A 149 -46.17 13.74 -26.00
C LEU A 149 -46.59 15.21 -26.17
N ALA A 150 -46.05 15.91 -27.17
CA ALA A 150 -46.41 17.30 -27.44
C ALA A 150 -47.90 17.45 -27.81
N GLU A 151 -48.39 16.60 -28.70
CA GLU A 151 -49.80 16.59 -29.15
C GLU A 151 -50.77 16.22 -28.01
N GLN A 152 -50.51 15.12 -27.31
CA GLN A 152 -51.40 14.63 -26.24
C GLN A 152 -51.42 15.58 -25.04
N ALA A 153 -50.27 16.14 -24.64
CA ALA A 153 -50.22 17.12 -23.57
C ALA A 153 -51.04 18.36 -23.94
N ALA A 154 -50.89 18.88 -25.17
CA ALA A 154 -51.68 20.01 -25.65
C ALA A 154 -53.19 19.71 -25.67
N GLY A 155 -53.57 18.49 -26.08
CA GLY A 155 -54.96 18.02 -26.05
C GLY A 155 -55.57 17.98 -24.63
N HIS A 156 -54.74 17.84 -23.60
CA HIS A 156 -55.13 17.89 -22.19
C HIS A 156 -54.95 19.29 -21.56
N GLY A 157 -54.67 20.33 -22.36
CA GLY A 157 -54.42 21.69 -21.87
C GLY A 157 -53.11 21.84 -21.10
N MET A 158 -52.18 20.89 -21.23
CA MET A 158 -50.87 20.91 -20.61
C MET A 158 -49.78 21.29 -21.63
N ARG A 159 -48.63 21.75 -21.14
CA ARG A 159 -47.44 21.98 -21.97
C ARG A 159 -46.43 20.88 -21.71
N ALA A 160 -46.12 20.09 -22.74
CA ALA A 160 -45.05 19.10 -22.70
C ALA A 160 -43.72 19.75 -22.31
N HIS A 161 -42.99 19.11 -21.40
CA HIS A 161 -41.68 19.53 -20.94
C HIS A 161 -40.71 18.36 -20.99
N LEU A 162 -39.59 18.52 -21.69
CA LEU A 162 -38.52 17.52 -21.76
C LEU A 162 -37.19 18.09 -21.27
N GLU A 163 -36.55 17.35 -20.38
CA GLU A 163 -35.18 17.58 -19.95
C GLU A 163 -34.22 16.67 -20.71
N THR A 164 -33.16 17.23 -21.30
CA THR A 164 -32.11 16.42 -21.95
C THR A 164 -31.35 15.63 -20.90
N PHE A 165 -30.87 14.43 -21.24
CA PHE A 165 -29.89 13.70 -20.41
C PHE A 165 -28.50 13.62 -21.08
N GLY A 166 -28.35 14.24 -22.26
CA GLY A 166 -27.10 14.37 -23.01
C GLY A 166 -25.96 15.05 -22.25
N GLY A 167 -26.27 15.96 -21.32
CA GLY A 167 -25.27 16.57 -20.44
C GLY A 167 -24.77 15.66 -19.34
N CYS A 168 -25.32 14.44 -19.22
CA CYS A 168 -25.02 13.49 -18.16
C CYS A 168 -24.36 12.22 -18.69
N MET A 169 -24.94 11.61 -19.73
CA MET A 169 -24.44 10.36 -20.35
C MET A 169 -24.04 9.30 -19.30
N LEU A 170 -22.76 8.89 -19.28
CA LEU A 170 -22.21 7.89 -18.35
C LEU A 170 -21.91 8.45 -16.95
N GLY A 171 -22.04 9.76 -16.75
CA GLY A 171 -21.97 10.42 -15.45
C GLY A 171 -20.58 10.79 -14.93
N GLN A 172 -19.50 10.31 -15.57
CA GLN A 172 -18.12 10.69 -15.25
C GLN A 172 -17.19 10.39 -16.43
N MET A 173 -15.98 10.95 -16.42
CA MET A 173 -14.90 10.68 -17.38
C MET A 173 -15.19 11.09 -18.84
N CYS A 174 -16.15 12.00 -19.03
CA CYS A 174 -16.49 12.57 -20.33
C CYS A 174 -16.09 14.04 -20.35
N PRO A 175 -15.14 14.48 -21.21
CA PRO A 175 -14.77 15.89 -21.29
C PRO A 175 -16.01 16.79 -21.55
N PRO A 176 -16.10 17.96 -20.88
CA PRO A 176 -17.34 18.72 -20.83
C PRO A 176 -17.91 19.18 -22.18
N SER A 177 -17.05 19.44 -23.17
CA SER A 177 -17.48 19.88 -24.51
C SER A 177 -18.41 18.87 -25.19
N LEU A 178 -18.17 17.57 -25.03
CA LEU A 178 -19.05 16.53 -25.57
C LEU A 178 -20.40 16.49 -24.86
N LEU A 179 -20.42 16.63 -23.53
CA LEU A 179 -21.66 16.69 -22.75
C LEU A 179 -22.51 17.91 -23.13
N VAL A 180 -21.88 19.08 -23.28
CA VAL A 180 -22.54 20.30 -23.74
C VAL A 180 -23.12 20.11 -25.14
N ALA A 181 -22.34 19.57 -26.08
CA ALA A 181 -22.80 19.33 -27.45
C ALA A 181 -24.02 18.40 -27.51
N ILE A 182 -23.98 17.24 -26.85
CA ILE A 182 -25.10 16.28 -26.87
C ILE A 182 -26.33 16.89 -26.18
N SER A 183 -26.15 17.64 -25.08
CA SER A 183 -27.26 18.33 -24.40
C SER A 183 -27.97 19.32 -25.33
N VAL A 184 -27.22 20.14 -26.09
CA VAL A 184 -27.82 21.07 -27.07
C VAL A 184 -28.49 20.33 -28.22
N LEU A 185 -27.86 19.29 -28.77
CA LEU A 185 -28.43 18.50 -29.87
C LEU A 185 -29.73 17.79 -29.48
N GLU A 186 -29.81 17.20 -28.29
CA GLU A 186 -31.07 16.61 -27.80
C GLU A 186 -32.15 17.69 -27.57
N ALA A 187 -31.77 18.88 -27.11
CA ALA A 187 -32.72 19.99 -26.98
C ALA A 187 -33.25 20.44 -28.36
N MET A 188 -32.38 20.53 -29.36
CA MET A 188 -32.78 20.83 -30.75
C MET A 188 -33.70 19.74 -31.31
N PHE A 189 -33.39 18.47 -31.05
CA PHE A 189 -34.23 17.34 -31.42
C PHE A 189 -35.64 17.45 -30.81
N PHE A 190 -35.75 17.80 -29.52
CA PHE A 190 -37.05 18.00 -28.89
C PHE A 190 -37.83 19.18 -29.46
N ALA A 191 -37.16 20.31 -29.71
CA ALA A 191 -37.77 21.49 -30.33
C ALA A 191 -38.27 21.20 -31.75
N GLN A 192 -37.47 20.51 -32.57
CA GLN A 192 -37.84 20.07 -33.92
C GLN A 192 -39.09 19.16 -33.91
N ASN A 193 -39.28 18.39 -32.84
CA ASN A 193 -40.41 17.48 -32.64
C ASN A 193 -41.56 18.07 -31.81
N GLY A 194 -41.68 19.40 -31.76
CA GLY A 194 -42.87 20.10 -31.26
C GLY A 194 -42.86 20.44 -29.76
N VAL A 195 -41.79 20.13 -29.03
CA VAL A 195 -41.70 20.49 -27.60
C VAL A 195 -41.19 21.91 -27.44
N SER A 196 -42.03 22.76 -26.84
CA SER A 196 -41.75 24.19 -26.66
C SER A 196 -41.21 24.54 -25.27
N SER A 197 -41.07 23.57 -24.36
CA SER A 197 -40.53 23.80 -23.01
C SER A 197 -39.46 22.76 -22.68
N LEU A 198 -38.23 23.21 -22.42
CA LEU A 198 -37.07 22.34 -22.30
C LEU A 198 -36.26 22.61 -21.03
N SER A 199 -35.52 21.59 -20.61
CA SER A 199 -34.40 21.75 -19.70
C SER A 199 -33.14 21.18 -20.33
N LEU A 200 -32.01 21.88 -20.24
CA LEU A 200 -30.71 21.37 -20.68
C LEU A 200 -29.92 20.89 -19.47
N SER A 201 -29.50 19.62 -19.47
CA SER A 201 -28.69 19.06 -18.39
C SER A 201 -27.21 19.32 -18.59
N TYR A 202 -26.49 19.33 -17.46
CA TYR A 202 -25.04 19.13 -17.37
C TYR A 202 -24.73 18.43 -16.05
N ALA A 203 -23.89 17.39 -16.05
CA ALA A 203 -23.42 16.73 -14.84
C ALA A 203 -22.07 17.27 -14.40
N GLN A 204 -21.99 17.65 -13.13
CA GLN A 204 -20.73 18.03 -12.49
C GLN A 204 -19.64 16.98 -12.77
N GLN A 205 -18.43 17.44 -13.13
CA GLN A 205 -17.27 16.60 -13.37
C GLN A 205 -16.24 16.79 -12.23
N THR A 206 -14.94 16.77 -12.57
CA THR A 206 -13.84 16.69 -11.60
C THR A 206 -13.26 18.05 -11.20
N ASN A 207 -13.53 19.10 -11.98
CA ASN A 207 -13.03 20.45 -11.75
C ASN A 207 -14.18 21.49 -11.73
N PRO A 208 -14.42 22.16 -10.58
CA PRO A 208 -15.52 23.12 -10.45
C PRO A 208 -15.48 24.32 -11.40
N VAL A 209 -14.30 24.82 -11.77
CA VAL A 209 -14.17 25.96 -12.68
C VAL A 209 -14.48 25.51 -14.11
N GLN A 210 -13.98 24.34 -14.51
CA GLN A 210 -14.31 23.73 -15.80
C GLN A 210 -15.81 23.43 -15.93
N ASP A 211 -16.47 23.05 -14.84
CA ASP A 211 -17.93 22.87 -14.81
C ASP A 211 -18.68 24.20 -15.01
N ILE A 212 -18.19 25.30 -14.44
CA ILE A 212 -18.77 26.64 -14.65
C ILE A 212 -18.55 27.12 -16.09
N GLU A 213 -17.38 26.87 -16.67
CA GLU A 213 -17.11 27.12 -18.09
C GLU A 213 -18.07 26.32 -18.99
N ALA A 214 -18.31 25.05 -18.67
CA ALA A 214 -19.23 24.20 -19.42
C ALA A 214 -20.69 24.70 -19.34
N LEU A 215 -21.13 25.15 -18.17
CA LEU A 215 -22.45 25.77 -18.00
C LEU A 215 -22.55 27.09 -18.78
N ALA A 216 -21.53 27.93 -18.76
CA ALA A 216 -21.48 29.16 -19.55
C ALA A 216 -21.56 28.87 -21.06
N ALA A 217 -20.79 27.89 -21.54
CA ALA A 217 -20.84 27.43 -22.93
C ALA A 217 -22.23 26.85 -23.29
N LEU A 218 -22.84 26.08 -22.39
CA LEU A 218 -24.18 25.52 -22.58
C LEU A 218 -25.26 26.61 -22.70
N HIS A 219 -25.20 27.64 -21.86
CA HIS A 219 -26.11 28.78 -21.97
C HIS A 219 -25.97 29.48 -23.33
N HIS A 220 -24.74 29.79 -23.74
CA HIS A 220 -24.47 30.47 -25.01
C HIS A 220 -24.91 29.61 -26.22
N LEU A 221 -24.55 28.33 -26.24
CA LEU A 221 -24.93 27.44 -27.35
C LEU A 221 -26.43 27.16 -27.38
N ALA A 222 -27.10 27.09 -26.22
CA ALA A 222 -28.55 27.01 -26.19
C ALA A 222 -29.16 28.26 -26.84
N GLU A 223 -28.73 29.47 -26.44
CA GLU A 223 -29.15 30.75 -27.04
C GLU A 223 -28.96 30.79 -28.55
N LEU A 224 -27.84 30.26 -29.03
CA LEU A 224 -27.50 30.23 -30.45
C LEU A 224 -28.40 29.27 -31.26
N PHE A 225 -28.68 28.07 -30.75
CA PHE A 225 -29.29 26.99 -31.54
C PHE A 225 -30.78 26.76 -31.31
N LEU A 226 -31.34 27.18 -30.17
CA LEU A 226 -32.75 26.98 -29.87
C LEU A 226 -33.59 28.22 -30.22
N PRO A 227 -34.79 28.05 -30.81
CA PRO A 227 -35.69 29.18 -31.12
C PRO A 227 -36.04 30.01 -29.89
N ALA A 228 -36.23 31.32 -30.05
CA ALA A 228 -36.47 32.26 -28.95
C ALA A 228 -37.77 31.96 -28.18
N GLU A 229 -38.78 31.40 -28.86
CA GLU A 229 -40.06 30.99 -28.32
C GLU A 229 -40.00 29.69 -27.48
N VAL A 230 -38.92 28.91 -27.61
CA VAL A 230 -38.71 27.70 -26.82
C VAL A 230 -38.20 28.09 -25.44
N ALA A 231 -39.07 27.94 -24.45
CA ALA A 231 -38.78 28.29 -23.08
C ALA A 231 -37.84 27.25 -22.47
N ARG A 232 -36.74 27.69 -21.85
CA ARG A 232 -35.62 26.82 -21.47
C ARG A 232 -35.02 27.21 -20.13
N HIS A 233 -34.40 26.24 -19.45
CA HIS A 233 -33.53 26.49 -18.31
C HIS A 233 -32.45 25.40 -18.25
N VAL A 234 -31.40 25.63 -17.45
CA VAL A 234 -30.29 24.70 -17.27
C VAL A 234 -30.40 23.99 -15.92
N VAL A 235 -30.03 22.70 -15.94
CA VAL A 235 -30.10 21.78 -14.81
C VAL A 235 -28.71 21.22 -14.54
N LEU A 236 -28.18 21.48 -13.35
CA LEU A 236 -26.98 20.80 -12.88
C LEU A 236 -27.34 19.47 -12.21
N TYR A 237 -26.64 18.40 -12.58
CA TYR A 237 -26.66 17.16 -11.83
C TYR A 237 -25.47 17.15 -10.88
N THR A 238 -25.73 16.93 -9.60
CA THR A 238 -24.66 16.53 -8.68
C THR A 238 -23.90 15.34 -9.25
N TYR A 239 -22.58 15.35 -9.06
CA TYR A 239 -21.63 14.36 -9.59
C TYR A 239 -22.21 12.95 -9.60
N MET A 240 -22.17 12.30 -10.75
CA MET A 240 -22.83 11.00 -10.95
C MET A 240 -21.85 9.82 -11.02
N GLY A 241 -20.56 10.06 -10.76
CA GLY A 241 -19.54 9.03 -10.70
C GLY A 241 -19.47 8.33 -9.34
N VAL A 242 -18.30 7.75 -9.03
CA VAL A 242 -18.06 7.15 -7.70
C VAL A 242 -18.23 8.20 -6.61
N TYR A 243 -19.09 7.93 -5.64
CA TYR A 243 -19.45 8.88 -4.59
C TYR A 243 -18.51 8.79 -3.36
N PRO A 244 -18.28 9.88 -2.60
CA PRO A 244 -17.49 9.84 -1.38
C PRO A 244 -18.01 8.78 -0.39
N ALA A 245 -17.10 8.07 0.27
CA ALA A 245 -17.45 7.01 1.21
C ALA A 245 -17.89 7.56 2.57
N THR A 246 -17.42 8.76 2.94
CA THR A 246 -17.76 9.42 4.21
C THR A 246 -18.95 10.36 4.04
N GLU A 247 -19.81 10.45 5.06
CA GLU A 247 -20.94 11.40 5.07
C GLU A 247 -20.46 12.84 4.87
N ALA A 248 -19.40 13.25 5.57
CA ALA A 248 -18.84 14.59 5.46
C ALA A 248 -18.25 14.88 4.06
N GLY A 249 -17.64 13.90 3.41
CA GLY A 249 -17.19 14.02 2.02
C GLY A 249 -18.37 14.19 1.06
N ALA A 250 -19.42 13.38 1.22
CA ALA A 250 -20.65 13.47 0.42
C ALA A 250 -21.37 14.81 0.59
N GLU A 251 -21.38 15.34 1.82
CA GLU A 251 -21.90 16.66 2.14
C GLU A 251 -21.11 17.79 1.47
N LEU A 252 -19.78 17.75 1.50
CA LEU A 252 -18.93 18.74 0.81
C LEU A 252 -19.10 18.69 -0.70
N LEU A 253 -19.25 17.50 -1.27
CA LEU A 253 -19.52 17.34 -2.70
C LEU A 253 -20.87 17.97 -3.06
N LEU A 254 -21.92 17.73 -2.27
CA LEU A 254 -23.24 18.33 -2.47
C LEU A 254 -23.20 19.86 -2.37
N ASP A 255 -22.46 20.41 -1.40
CA ASP A 255 -22.26 21.86 -1.25
C ASP A 255 -21.53 22.43 -2.48
N SER A 256 -20.49 21.74 -2.96
CA SER A 256 -19.77 22.12 -4.19
C SER A 256 -20.69 22.10 -5.41
N SER A 257 -21.57 21.11 -5.56
CA SER A 257 -22.55 21.07 -6.65
C SER A 257 -23.48 22.28 -6.59
N ALA A 258 -24.02 22.61 -5.42
CA ALA A 258 -24.92 23.76 -5.26
C ALA A 258 -24.20 25.09 -5.58
N GLN A 259 -22.93 25.22 -5.21
CA GLN A 259 -22.10 26.37 -5.56
C GLN A 259 -21.88 26.48 -7.06
N ILE A 260 -21.51 25.37 -7.73
CA ILE A 260 -21.36 25.31 -9.19
C ILE A 260 -22.67 25.65 -9.90
N ALA A 261 -23.81 25.15 -9.42
CA ALA A 261 -25.11 25.42 -10.02
C ALA A 261 -25.41 26.91 -10.03
N VAL A 262 -25.30 27.56 -8.86
CA VAL A 262 -25.57 29.00 -8.71
C VAL A 262 -24.56 29.83 -9.51
N ARG A 263 -23.27 29.52 -9.39
CA ARG A 263 -22.19 30.30 -10.02
C ARG A 263 -22.15 30.13 -11.53
N GLY A 264 -22.51 28.95 -12.02
CA GLY A 264 -22.64 28.62 -13.44
C GLY A 264 -23.97 29.06 -14.07
N GLY A 265 -24.94 29.54 -13.29
CA GLY A 265 -26.22 30.06 -13.81
C GLY A 265 -27.32 29.01 -14.00
N ALA A 266 -27.15 27.78 -13.51
CA ALA A 266 -28.20 26.77 -13.50
C ALA A 266 -29.36 27.19 -12.60
N GLN A 267 -30.58 27.09 -13.11
CA GLN A 267 -31.80 27.42 -12.38
C GLN A 267 -32.34 26.23 -11.58
N ARG A 268 -31.89 25.01 -11.91
CA ARG A 268 -32.31 23.79 -11.24
C ARG A 268 -31.13 22.86 -10.98
N MET A 269 -31.24 22.05 -9.93
CA MET A 269 -30.23 21.08 -9.55
C MET A 269 -30.85 19.76 -9.10
N ILE A 270 -30.32 18.64 -9.62
CA ILE A 270 -30.65 17.30 -9.15
C ILE A 270 -29.72 16.94 -7.99
N VAL A 271 -30.30 16.78 -6.81
CA VAL A 271 -29.55 16.49 -5.59
C VAL A 271 -29.25 15.00 -5.44
N LYS A 272 -28.14 14.73 -4.76
CA LYS A 272 -27.73 13.41 -4.30
C LYS A 272 -27.60 13.41 -2.79
N THR A 273 -27.65 12.24 -2.16
CA THR A 273 -27.68 12.10 -0.71
C THR A 273 -26.36 11.54 -0.17
N VAL A 274 -26.17 11.61 1.14
CA VAL A 274 -25.03 10.94 1.81
C VAL A 274 -25.09 9.41 1.73
N ALA A 275 -26.27 8.85 1.45
CA ALA A 275 -26.46 7.41 1.30
C ALA A 275 -26.01 6.87 -0.07
N GLU A 276 -25.67 7.74 -1.03
CA GLU A 276 -25.42 7.38 -2.43
C GLU A 276 -24.34 6.31 -2.62
N ALA A 277 -23.30 6.29 -1.77
CA ALA A 277 -22.25 5.28 -1.84
C ALA A 277 -22.68 3.89 -1.33
N HIS A 278 -23.83 3.80 -0.65
CA HIS A 278 -24.20 2.65 0.18
C HIS A 278 -25.53 2.01 -0.19
N ARG A 279 -26.58 2.81 -0.48
CA ARG A 279 -27.95 2.32 -0.71
C ARG A 279 -28.87 3.39 -1.32
N ILE A 280 -30.07 2.96 -1.70
CA ILE A 280 -31.17 3.88 -2.02
C ILE A 280 -31.51 4.73 -0.76
N PRO A 281 -31.65 6.06 -0.89
CA PRO A 281 -31.95 6.94 0.23
C PRO A 281 -33.39 6.78 0.72
N THR A 282 -33.58 7.02 2.02
CA THR A 282 -34.90 7.22 2.62
C THR A 282 -35.47 8.59 2.25
N VAL A 283 -36.78 8.78 2.44
CA VAL A 283 -37.45 10.08 2.25
C VAL A 283 -36.78 11.16 3.10
N THR A 284 -36.50 10.88 4.38
CA THR A 284 -35.86 11.84 5.29
C THR A 284 -34.47 12.27 4.81
N GLU A 285 -33.66 11.33 4.31
CA GLU A 285 -32.33 11.65 3.75
C GLU A 285 -32.43 12.50 2.47
N ASN A 286 -33.43 12.23 1.62
CA ASN A 286 -33.72 13.08 0.46
C ASN A 286 -34.08 14.51 0.89
N ILE A 287 -34.96 14.68 1.88
CA ILE A 287 -35.33 16.02 2.38
C ILE A 287 -34.11 16.73 2.97
N ALA A 288 -33.29 16.05 3.76
CA ALA A 288 -32.07 16.62 4.34
C ALA A 288 -31.09 17.12 3.25
N ALA A 289 -30.94 16.37 2.15
CA ALA A 289 -30.11 16.75 1.02
C ALA A 289 -30.67 17.99 0.28
N LEU A 290 -31.99 18.04 0.04
CA LEU A 290 -32.65 19.20 -0.57
C LEU A 290 -32.43 20.47 0.26
N GLU A 291 -32.65 20.37 1.57
CA GLU A 291 -32.45 21.47 2.51
C GLU A 291 -31.00 21.95 2.56
N ARG A 292 -30.05 21.02 2.50
CA ARG A 292 -28.62 21.33 2.47
C ARG A 292 -28.24 22.04 1.19
N ALA A 293 -28.59 21.48 0.03
CA ALA A 293 -28.31 22.06 -1.27
C ALA A 293 -28.90 23.48 -1.38
N ALA A 294 -30.12 23.69 -0.91
CA ALA A 294 -30.74 25.02 -0.89
C ALA A 294 -30.01 26.03 0.04
N ARG A 295 -29.47 25.58 1.18
CA ARG A 295 -28.63 26.44 2.04
C ARG A 295 -27.31 26.79 1.37
N ALA A 296 -26.62 25.81 0.79
CA ALA A 296 -25.36 26.03 0.09
C ALA A 296 -25.54 26.94 -1.14
N ALA A 297 -26.65 26.79 -1.86
CA ALA A 297 -27.02 27.66 -2.98
C ALA A 297 -27.19 29.13 -2.55
N ARG A 298 -27.90 29.39 -1.44
CA ARG A 298 -28.02 30.75 -0.89
C ARG A 298 -26.67 31.33 -0.49
N GLN A 299 -25.81 30.52 0.14
CA GLN A 299 -24.45 30.94 0.49
C GLN A 299 -23.61 31.27 -0.75
N ALA A 300 -23.77 30.51 -1.82
CA ALA A 300 -23.06 30.74 -3.08
C ALA A 300 -23.41 32.06 -3.77
N MET A 301 -24.48 32.75 -3.37
CA MET A 301 -24.81 34.09 -3.91
C MET A 301 -23.93 35.20 -3.32
N HIS A 302 -23.28 34.98 -2.18
CA HIS A 302 -22.42 35.98 -1.53
C HIS A 302 -21.03 36.06 -2.17
N ASP A 303 -20.42 37.25 -2.17
CA ASP A 303 -19.12 37.50 -2.81
C ASP A 303 -17.94 36.72 -2.21
N ASP A 304 -18.09 36.12 -1.03
CA ASP A 304 -17.09 35.29 -0.35
C ASP A 304 -17.02 33.84 -0.87
N CYS A 305 -17.96 33.41 -1.71
CA CYS A 305 -17.86 32.11 -2.38
C CYS A 305 -16.63 32.10 -3.31
N PRO A 306 -15.73 31.10 -3.18
CA PRO A 306 -14.45 31.08 -3.88
C PRO A 306 -14.55 30.76 -5.38
N LEU A 307 -15.72 30.35 -5.85
CA LEU A 307 -15.92 30.02 -7.27
C LEU A 307 -16.28 31.28 -8.07
N PRO A 308 -15.73 31.43 -9.30
CA PRO A 308 -16.04 32.55 -10.17
C PRO A 308 -17.49 32.46 -10.67
N TRP A 309 -18.10 33.59 -11.02
CA TRP A 309 -19.35 33.61 -11.78
C TRP A 309 -19.11 33.17 -13.23
N ALA A 310 -20.14 32.61 -13.89
CA ALA A 310 -20.09 32.22 -15.31
C ALA A 310 -19.59 33.34 -16.24
N ARG A 311 -19.92 34.60 -15.94
CA ARG A 311 -19.45 35.79 -16.67
C ARG A 311 -17.97 36.14 -16.46
N GLN A 312 -17.28 35.46 -15.55
CA GLN A 312 -15.89 35.73 -15.16
C GLN A 312 -14.91 34.65 -15.64
N VAL A 313 -15.41 33.53 -16.17
CA VAL A 313 -14.57 32.44 -16.66
C VAL A 313 -14.34 32.56 -18.17
N ASP A 314 -13.19 32.06 -18.63
CA ASP A 314 -12.92 31.86 -20.04
C ASP A 314 -13.42 30.46 -20.45
N TYR A 315 -14.55 30.43 -21.17
CA TYR A 315 -15.19 29.19 -21.61
C TYR A 315 -14.94 28.89 -23.10
N GLU A 316 -14.04 29.62 -23.76
CA GLU A 316 -13.83 29.56 -25.22
C GLU A 316 -13.42 28.18 -25.71
N THR A 317 -12.60 27.46 -24.96
CA THR A 317 -12.18 26.09 -25.36
C THR A 317 -13.37 25.14 -25.38
N THR A 318 -14.13 25.07 -24.28
CA THR A 318 -15.30 24.20 -24.16
C THR A 318 -16.37 24.57 -25.19
N TYR A 319 -16.59 25.87 -25.41
CA TYR A 319 -17.50 26.40 -26.41
C TYR A 319 -17.07 26.01 -27.83
N ALA A 320 -15.82 26.27 -28.23
CA ALA A 320 -15.35 26.00 -29.57
C ALA A 320 -15.38 24.50 -29.90
N GLU A 321 -14.99 23.64 -28.97
CA GLU A 321 -15.10 22.19 -29.15
C GLU A 321 -16.56 21.74 -29.29
N ALA A 322 -17.43 22.17 -28.38
CA ALA A 322 -18.86 21.80 -28.42
C ALA A 322 -19.54 22.31 -29.70
N LEU A 323 -19.24 23.55 -30.12
CA LEU A 323 -19.74 24.13 -31.35
C LEU A 323 -19.34 23.29 -32.57
N ARG A 324 -18.07 22.86 -32.66
CA ARG A 324 -17.58 22.01 -33.76
C ARG A 324 -18.31 20.67 -33.82
N LEU A 325 -18.57 20.06 -32.66
CA LEU A 325 -19.33 18.81 -32.59
C LEU A 325 -20.78 19.03 -33.05
N ILE A 326 -21.44 20.08 -32.56
CA ILE A 326 -22.82 20.42 -32.97
C ILE A 326 -22.87 20.65 -34.48
N THR A 327 -22.00 21.50 -35.03
CA THR A 327 -22.00 21.82 -36.47
C THR A 327 -21.75 20.59 -37.33
N ALA A 328 -20.85 19.70 -36.91
CA ALA A 328 -20.58 18.46 -37.65
C ALA A 328 -21.80 17.51 -37.68
N VAL A 329 -22.61 17.50 -36.61
CA VAL A 329 -23.88 16.76 -36.63
C VAL A 329 -24.87 17.39 -37.61
N LEU A 330 -24.94 18.73 -37.65
CA LEU A 330 -25.84 19.46 -38.56
C LEU A 330 -25.44 19.32 -40.04
N GLU A 331 -24.16 19.03 -40.35
CA GLU A 331 -23.69 18.76 -41.71
C GLU A 331 -24.28 17.47 -42.31
N HIS A 332 -24.76 16.54 -41.48
CA HIS A 332 -25.43 15.32 -41.96
C HIS A 332 -26.84 15.57 -42.51
N GLY A 333 -27.45 16.72 -42.23
CA GLY A 333 -28.77 17.08 -42.75
C GLY A 333 -29.64 17.88 -41.77
N PRO A 334 -30.83 18.33 -42.21
CA PRO A 334 -31.71 19.18 -41.40
C PRO A 334 -32.46 18.42 -40.29
N ASP A 335 -32.50 17.09 -40.34
CA ASP A 335 -33.15 16.27 -39.33
C ASP A 335 -32.16 15.86 -38.22
N ILE A 336 -32.36 16.39 -37.01
CA ILE A 336 -31.41 16.20 -35.90
C ILE A 336 -31.33 14.73 -35.48
N GLY A 337 -32.43 13.98 -35.56
CA GLY A 337 -32.45 12.56 -35.20
C GLY A 337 -31.53 11.73 -36.08
N SER A 338 -31.70 11.80 -37.40
CA SER A 338 -30.84 11.13 -38.37
C SER A 338 -29.40 11.66 -38.35
N GLY A 339 -29.20 12.95 -38.08
CA GLY A 339 -27.89 13.56 -37.86
C GLY A 339 -27.15 12.92 -36.67
N LEU A 340 -27.80 12.82 -35.51
CA LEU A 340 -27.25 12.15 -34.32
C LEU A 340 -26.87 10.70 -34.62
N ARG A 341 -27.76 9.94 -35.28
CA ARG A 341 -27.47 8.56 -35.68
C ARG A 341 -26.23 8.46 -36.57
N SER A 342 -26.18 9.28 -37.61
CA SER A 342 -25.09 9.28 -38.61
C SER A 342 -23.76 9.70 -37.98
N ALA A 343 -23.79 10.62 -37.01
CA ALA A 343 -22.60 11.08 -36.31
C ALA A 343 -21.98 10.00 -35.41
N PHE A 344 -22.81 9.19 -34.73
CA PHE A 344 -22.32 8.03 -33.98
C PHE A 344 -21.84 6.91 -34.91
N GLU A 345 -22.56 6.63 -36.00
CA GLU A 345 -22.18 5.62 -37.00
C GLU A 345 -20.82 5.92 -37.66
N SER A 346 -20.53 7.20 -37.91
CA SER A 346 -19.26 7.65 -38.50
C SER A 346 -18.15 7.96 -37.48
N GLY A 347 -18.45 7.97 -36.18
CA GLY A 347 -17.51 8.33 -35.12
C GLY A 347 -17.25 9.83 -34.94
N VAL A 348 -18.05 10.70 -35.59
CA VAL A 348 -18.07 12.15 -35.37
C VAL A 348 -18.49 12.51 -33.94
N LEU A 349 -19.33 11.66 -33.33
CA LEU A 349 -19.56 11.63 -31.88
C LEU A 349 -19.11 10.27 -31.34
N ASP A 350 -18.31 10.30 -30.28
CA ASP A 350 -17.81 9.09 -29.61
C ASP A 350 -17.64 9.34 -28.10
N VAL A 351 -18.39 8.59 -27.30
CA VAL A 351 -18.43 8.74 -25.84
C VAL A 351 -17.34 7.87 -25.21
N PRO A 352 -16.37 8.46 -24.48
CA PRO A 352 -15.31 7.69 -23.83
C PRO A 352 -15.86 6.59 -22.91
N PHE A 353 -15.29 5.40 -23.00
CA PHE A 353 -15.63 4.24 -22.16
C PHE A 353 -17.07 3.72 -22.30
N CYS A 354 -17.84 4.18 -23.28
CA CYS A 354 -19.15 3.64 -23.58
C CYS A 354 -19.03 2.23 -24.19
N LEU A 355 -19.82 1.28 -23.67
CA LEU A 355 -19.84 -0.11 -24.12
C LEU A 355 -20.95 -0.40 -25.14
N HIS A 356 -21.75 0.61 -25.51
CA HIS A 356 -22.82 0.44 -26.48
C HIS A 356 -22.25 0.14 -27.86
N ARG A 357 -22.87 -0.80 -28.60
CA ARG A 357 -22.35 -1.25 -29.90
C ARG A 357 -22.30 -0.17 -30.98
N ASP A 358 -23.16 0.84 -30.87
CA ASP A 358 -23.22 1.94 -31.83
C ASP A 358 -22.24 3.08 -31.47
N ASN A 359 -21.47 2.93 -30.39
CA ASN A 359 -20.41 3.86 -30.03
C ASN A 359 -19.06 3.33 -30.55
N ALA A 360 -18.34 4.13 -31.34
CA ALA A 360 -17.09 3.70 -31.98
C ALA A 360 -16.01 3.26 -30.97
N GLY A 361 -15.96 3.88 -29.79
CA GLY A 361 -15.09 3.46 -28.69
C GLY A 361 -13.61 3.78 -28.93
N ALA A 362 -13.30 4.75 -29.79
CA ALA A 362 -11.97 5.25 -30.10
C ALA A 362 -11.56 6.46 -29.23
N ALA A 363 -12.53 7.23 -28.75
CA ALA A 363 -12.28 8.39 -27.89
C ALA A 363 -11.87 7.99 -26.46
N ARG A 364 -10.95 8.75 -25.88
CA ARG A 364 -10.46 8.57 -24.50
C ARG A 364 -10.30 9.93 -23.82
N GLY A 365 -10.76 10.01 -22.58
CA GLY A 365 -10.53 11.14 -21.70
C GLY A 365 -9.60 10.75 -20.54
N ALA A 366 -8.94 11.74 -19.94
CA ALA A 366 -8.19 11.60 -18.71
C ALA A 366 -8.39 12.82 -17.80
N ILE A 367 -8.07 12.66 -16.52
CA ILE A 367 -7.97 13.77 -15.57
C ILE A 367 -6.53 14.29 -15.62
N GLY A 368 -6.36 15.58 -15.94
CA GLY A 368 -5.09 16.29 -15.91
C GLY A 368 -4.64 16.63 -14.49
N ASP A 369 -3.43 17.14 -14.33
CA ASP A 369 -2.81 17.40 -13.02
C ASP A 369 -3.56 18.44 -12.19
N ASP A 370 -4.25 19.38 -12.84
CA ASP A 370 -5.11 20.39 -12.22
C ASP A 370 -6.55 19.90 -11.96
N GLY A 371 -6.81 18.62 -12.23
CA GLY A 371 -8.11 17.97 -12.07
C GLY A 371 -9.09 18.20 -13.23
N ARG A 372 -8.70 18.91 -14.30
CA ARG A 372 -9.58 19.10 -15.48
C ARG A 372 -9.66 17.82 -16.31
N LEU A 373 -10.82 17.58 -16.91
CA LEU A 373 -10.96 16.52 -17.91
C LEU A 373 -10.43 17.00 -19.25
N VAL A 374 -9.57 16.21 -19.86
CA VAL A 374 -8.93 16.48 -21.16
C VAL A 374 -9.02 15.26 -22.08
N TRP A 375 -8.94 15.51 -23.39
CA TRP A 375 -8.87 14.46 -24.40
C TRP A 375 -7.47 13.83 -24.42
N THR A 376 -7.39 12.50 -24.44
CA THR A 376 -6.15 11.74 -24.76
C THR A 376 -6.23 11.05 -26.11
N SER A 377 -7.46 10.80 -26.59
CA SER A 377 -7.76 10.40 -27.96
C SER A 377 -9.12 10.98 -28.32
N THR A 378 -9.24 11.63 -29.48
CA THR A 378 -10.51 12.15 -29.99
C THR A 378 -11.17 11.20 -31.00
N GLY A 379 -10.52 10.08 -31.35
CA GLY A 379 -11.03 9.18 -32.39
C GLY A 379 -11.23 9.90 -33.73
N ALA A 380 -12.41 9.74 -34.32
CA ALA A 380 -12.80 10.44 -35.54
C ALA A 380 -13.54 11.77 -35.27
N MET A 381 -13.69 12.18 -34.01
CA MET A 381 -14.36 13.44 -33.69
C MET A 381 -13.58 14.64 -34.26
N PRO A 382 -14.27 15.67 -34.78
CA PRO A 382 -13.67 16.82 -35.44
C PRO A 382 -13.04 17.83 -34.45
N LEU A 383 -12.27 17.33 -33.49
CA LEU A 383 -11.57 18.09 -32.47
C LEU A 383 -10.07 18.10 -32.73
N PRO A 384 -9.31 19.11 -32.25
CA PRO A 384 -7.87 19.12 -32.40
C PRO A 384 -7.24 17.87 -31.77
N ALA A 385 -6.21 17.32 -32.42
CA ALA A 385 -5.46 16.24 -31.82
C ALA A 385 -4.85 16.72 -30.50
N PRO A 386 -4.93 15.93 -29.41
CA PRO A 386 -4.40 16.33 -28.12
C PRO A 386 -2.89 16.55 -28.22
N SER A 387 -2.39 17.62 -27.60
CA SER A 387 -0.98 18.04 -27.67
C SER A 387 -0.03 17.13 -26.87
N THR A 388 -0.56 16.26 -26.01
CA THR A 388 0.24 15.40 -25.11
C THR A 388 0.01 13.92 -25.39
N THR A 389 1.06 13.23 -25.85
CA THR A 389 1.09 11.78 -26.10
C THR A 389 1.47 10.95 -24.86
N GLU A 390 1.73 11.57 -23.70
CA GLU A 390 2.45 10.96 -22.57
C GLU A 390 1.60 10.02 -21.67
N HIS A 391 0.32 9.79 -21.98
CA HIS A 391 -0.60 9.22 -20.99
C HIS A 391 -1.48 8.10 -21.53
N ALA A 392 -0.88 6.93 -21.78
CA ALA A 392 -1.67 5.70 -21.91
C ALA A 392 -2.47 5.45 -20.61
N VAL A 393 -3.79 5.32 -20.73
CA VAL A 393 -4.67 5.02 -19.59
C VAL A 393 -4.59 3.52 -19.29
N THR A 394 -3.81 3.15 -18.27
CA THR A 394 -3.78 1.79 -17.72
C THR A 394 -5.01 1.52 -16.86
N SER A 395 -5.31 0.25 -16.55
CA SER A 395 -6.41 -0.12 -15.66
C SER A 395 -6.28 0.50 -14.26
N SER A 396 -5.06 0.55 -13.71
CA SER A 396 -4.80 1.19 -12.41
C SER A 396 -5.05 2.70 -12.44
N ARG A 397 -4.61 3.37 -13.50
CA ARG A 397 -4.88 4.81 -13.70
C ARG A 397 -6.38 5.07 -13.87
N LEU A 398 -7.08 4.24 -14.64
CA LEU A 398 -8.54 4.36 -14.81
C LEU A 398 -9.27 4.25 -13.47
N LEU A 399 -8.94 3.25 -12.65
CA LEU A 399 -9.52 3.10 -11.30
C LEU A 399 -9.25 4.32 -10.42
N GLY A 400 -8.03 4.87 -10.46
CA GLY A 400 -7.68 6.10 -9.76
C GLY A 400 -8.49 7.31 -10.24
N MET A 401 -8.69 7.45 -11.55
CA MET A 401 -9.49 8.55 -12.12
C MET A 401 -10.97 8.43 -11.74
N LEU A 402 -11.55 7.22 -11.77
CA LEU A 402 -12.94 7.00 -11.37
C LEU A 402 -13.20 7.39 -9.90
N ARG A 403 -12.20 7.21 -9.03
CA ARG A 403 -12.29 7.58 -7.60
C ARG A 403 -11.86 9.01 -7.28
N TYR A 404 -11.34 9.75 -8.26
CA TYR A 404 -10.70 11.06 -8.04
C TYR A 404 -11.58 12.03 -7.24
N THR A 405 -12.83 12.22 -7.68
CA THR A 405 -13.77 13.14 -7.03
C THR A 405 -14.17 12.65 -5.63
N ALA A 406 -14.45 11.35 -5.45
CA ALA A 406 -14.76 10.76 -4.15
C ALA A 406 -13.62 10.98 -3.15
N ASP A 407 -12.42 10.52 -3.51
CA ASP A 407 -11.26 10.58 -2.63
C ASP A 407 -10.85 12.04 -2.34
N ARG A 408 -11.01 12.96 -3.29
CA ARG A 408 -10.75 14.41 -3.09
C ARG A 408 -11.65 15.01 -2.02
N HIS A 409 -12.94 14.69 -2.03
CA HIS A 409 -13.90 15.24 -1.07
C HIS A 409 -13.76 14.58 0.29
N ASP A 410 -13.52 13.27 0.37
CA ASP A 410 -13.21 12.58 1.62
C ASP A 410 -11.92 13.13 2.27
N ARG A 411 -10.86 13.38 1.48
CA ARG A 411 -9.64 14.04 1.97
C ARG A 411 -9.90 15.46 2.46
N SER A 412 -10.73 16.22 1.76
CA SER A 412 -11.10 17.60 2.13
C SER A 412 -11.94 17.62 3.42
N ALA A 413 -12.88 16.68 3.59
CA ALA A 413 -13.65 16.51 4.81
C ALA A 413 -12.73 16.18 5.99
N ALA A 414 -11.79 15.27 5.81
CA ALA A 414 -10.78 14.97 6.81
C ALA A 414 -9.91 16.21 7.12
N ALA A 415 -9.55 17.02 6.12
CA ALA A 415 -8.81 18.29 6.33
C ALA A 415 -9.62 19.34 7.10
N LEU A 416 -10.90 19.54 6.77
CA LEU A 416 -11.78 20.48 7.45
C LEU A 416 -12.11 20.03 8.88
N ALA A 417 -12.30 18.73 9.11
CA ALA A 417 -12.44 18.17 10.45
C ALA A 417 -11.17 18.42 11.30
N ARG A 418 -9.99 18.41 10.69
CA ARG A 418 -8.72 18.80 11.33
C ARG A 418 -8.66 20.30 11.63
N SER A 419 -9.11 21.16 10.70
CA SER A 419 -9.10 22.63 10.83
C SER A 419 -10.17 23.17 11.80
N ARG A 420 -11.37 22.59 11.85
CA ARG A 420 -12.43 22.97 12.82
C ARG A 420 -12.13 22.47 14.24
N ARG A 421 -11.21 21.52 14.39
CA ARG A 421 -10.69 21.05 15.69
C ARG A 421 -9.50 21.86 16.21
N THR A 422 -9.03 22.86 15.46
CA THR A 422 -7.99 23.81 15.90
C THR A 422 -8.61 25.12 16.37
N GLU A 423 -9.15 25.13 17.59
CA GLU A 423 -8.80 26.24 18.49
C GLU A 423 -7.31 26.08 18.87
N VAL A 424 -6.61 27.21 18.83
CA VAL A 424 -5.15 27.44 18.79
C VAL A 424 -4.32 26.51 19.70
N THR A 425 -3.85 25.37 19.16
CA THR A 425 -2.61 24.69 19.61
C THR A 425 -1.91 24.05 18.40
N ALA A 426 -0.63 24.38 18.18
CA ALA A 426 0.17 23.78 17.11
C ALA A 426 0.34 22.26 17.35
N PRO A 427 0.28 21.42 16.29
CA PRO A 427 0.42 19.97 16.44
C PRO A 427 1.82 19.60 16.97
N HIS A 428 1.88 18.55 17.80
CA HIS A 428 3.11 17.86 18.15
C HIS A 428 3.58 17.03 16.97
N ARG A 429 4.74 17.35 16.42
CA ARG A 429 5.25 16.68 15.22
C ARG A 429 6.29 15.62 15.55
N ILE A 430 6.07 14.41 15.09
CA ILE A 430 6.98 13.27 15.25
C ILE A 430 7.39 12.78 13.86
N ALA A 431 8.64 13.00 13.47
CA ALA A 431 9.17 12.47 12.22
C ALA A 431 9.82 11.09 12.46
N VAL A 432 9.56 10.15 11.56
CA VAL A 432 10.17 8.82 11.52
C VAL A 432 10.89 8.68 10.19
N VAL A 433 12.22 8.65 10.23
CA VAL A 433 13.10 8.55 9.06
C VAL A 433 13.51 7.08 8.87
N GLY A 434 13.07 6.51 7.75
CA GLY A 434 13.14 5.08 7.45
C GLY A 434 11.81 4.40 7.79
N SER A 435 11.13 3.88 6.77
CA SER A 435 9.82 3.23 6.88
C SER A 435 9.89 1.70 6.73
N GLY A 436 11.09 1.13 6.85
CA GLY A 436 11.23 -0.32 7.03
C GLY A 436 10.62 -0.79 8.35
N PRO A 437 10.69 -2.11 8.66
CA PRO A 437 10.01 -2.70 9.81
C PRO A 437 10.29 -2.00 11.16
N ARG A 438 11.50 -1.48 11.38
CA ARG A 438 11.85 -0.76 12.61
C ARG A 438 11.10 0.57 12.73
N GLY A 439 11.08 1.40 11.69
CA GLY A 439 10.32 2.65 11.71
C GLY A 439 8.82 2.42 11.82
N LEU A 440 8.30 1.44 11.06
CA LEU A 440 6.89 1.05 11.13
C LEU A 440 6.47 0.54 12.51
N SER A 441 7.32 -0.21 13.20
CA SER A 441 7.00 -0.65 14.57
C SER A 441 6.82 0.54 15.53
N VAL A 442 7.57 1.63 15.35
CA VAL A 442 7.39 2.85 16.15
C VAL A 442 6.08 3.54 15.80
N VAL A 443 5.76 3.65 14.50
CA VAL A 443 4.48 4.23 14.05
C VAL A 443 3.29 3.46 14.61
N GLU A 444 3.31 2.13 14.55
CA GLU A 444 2.24 1.30 15.11
C GLU A 444 2.11 1.50 16.62
N ARG A 445 3.24 1.53 17.36
CA ARG A 445 3.22 1.77 18.80
C ARG A 445 2.73 3.17 19.15
N LEU A 446 3.09 4.20 18.39
CA LEU A 446 2.56 5.56 18.55
C LEU A 446 1.04 5.57 18.44
N VAL A 447 0.49 4.96 17.38
CA VAL A 447 -0.96 4.92 17.16
C VAL A 447 -1.67 4.09 18.22
N ALA A 448 -1.16 2.90 18.55
CA ALA A 448 -1.73 2.04 19.59
C ALA A 448 -1.80 2.76 20.95
N ARG A 449 -0.73 3.45 21.36
CA ARG A 449 -0.73 4.24 22.61
C ARG A 449 -1.73 5.40 22.57
N MET A 450 -1.85 6.09 21.43
CA MET A 450 -2.84 7.16 21.28
C MET A 450 -4.29 6.66 21.23
N ARG A 451 -4.51 5.39 20.84
CA ARG A 451 -5.82 4.72 20.94
C ARG A 451 -6.16 4.39 22.38
N ASP A 452 -5.20 3.91 23.16
CA ASP A 452 -5.38 3.62 24.60
C ASP A 452 -5.57 4.91 25.41
N LYS A 453 -4.85 5.98 25.03
CA LYS A 453 -4.97 7.31 25.63
C LYS A 453 -4.91 8.39 24.55
N ALA A 454 -6.08 8.98 24.25
CA ALA A 454 -6.18 10.07 23.28
C ALA A 454 -5.22 11.23 23.62
N PRO A 455 -4.55 11.84 22.62
CA PRO A 455 -3.56 12.86 22.89
C PRO A 455 -4.20 14.19 23.31
N ASP A 456 -3.61 14.83 24.32
CA ASP A 456 -4.07 16.11 24.89
C ASP A 456 -3.89 17.31 23.94
N ARG A 457 -3.06 17.16 22.89
CA ARG A 457 -2.88 18.10 21.79
C ARG A 457 -2.85 17.37 20.44
N PRO A 458 -3.10 18.04 19.31
CA PRO A 458 -2.98 17.39 18.00
C PRO A 458 -1.58 16.77 17.79
N VAL A 459 -1.50 15.61 17.16
CA VAL A 459 -0.24 14.92 16.83
C VAL A 459 -0.15 14.70 15.32
N GLU A 460 0.99 15.00 14.73
CA GLU A 460 1.29 14.75 13.33
C GLU A 460 2.51 13.82 13.24
N ILE A 461 2.32 12.64 12.68
CA ILE A 461 3.39 11.67 12.41
C ILE A 461 3.82 11.87 10.96
N ILE A 462 5.10 12.10 10.72
CA ILE A 462 5.65 12.22 9.37
C ILE A 462 6.53 10.98 9.11
N LEU A 463 6.05 10.07 8.28
CA LEU A 463 6.76 8.84 7.93
C LEU A 463 7.50 9.04 6.61
N ILE A 464 8.83 8.99 6.67
CA ILE A 464 9.72 9.39 5.57
C ILE A 464 10.55 8.19 5.11
N ASP A 465 10.55 7.93 3.80
CA ASP A 465 11.41 6.92 3.18
C ASP A 465 11.82 7.37 1.78
N LYS A 466 13.01 6.98 1.32
CA LYS A 466 13.52 7.42 0.01
C LYS A 466 13.03 6.55 -1.13
N ASP A 467 12.64 5.29 -0.86
CA ASP A 467 12.32 4.30 -1.88
C ASP A 467 10.81 4.04 -1.93
N GLU A 468 10.26 3.42 -0.88
CA GLU A 468 8.83 3.09 -0.79
C GLU A 468 8.33 3.26 0.65
N VAL A 469 7.48 4.25 0.90
CA VAL A 469 6.93 4.48 2.25
C VAL A 469 6.04 3.29 2.66
N GLY A 470 6.42 2.61 3.74
CA GLY A 470 5.74 1.45 4.30
C GLY A 470 6.45 0.12 4.05
N ALA A 471 7.24 -0.01 2.99
CA ALA A 471 8.03 -1.22 2.74
C ALA A 471 9.54 -0.98 2.90
N GLY A 472 9.98 0.26 2.63
CA GLY A 472 11.38 0.64 2.53
C GLY A 472 12.13 -0.12 1.42
N ARG A 473 13.43 0.16 1.31
CA ARG A 473 14.30 -0.41 0.27
C ARG A 473 14.35 -1.93 0.18
N ILE A 474 14.37 -2.61 1.33
CA ILE A 474 14.67 -4.06 1.41
C ILE A 474 13.44 -4.92 1.11
N TRP A 475 12.24 -4.38 1.30
CA TRP A 475 10.99 -5.13 1.15
C TRP A 475 10.08 -4.53 0.08
N ARG A 476 10.63 -3.76 -0.86
CA ARG A 476 9.89 -3.19 -1.99
C ARG A 476 8.99 -4.23 -2.66
N THR A 477 7.79 -3.78 -3.03
CA THR A 477 6.73 -4.60 -3.62
C THR A 477 7.05 -5.01 -5.07
N ASP A 478 8.00 -4.34 -5.71
CA ASP A 478 8.43 -4.58 -7.11
C ASP A 478 9.60 -5.57 -7.26
N GLN A 479 10.06 -6.20 -6.17
CA GLN A 479 11.20 -7.11 -6.21
C GLN A 479 10.91 -8.45 -6.91
N ASN A 480 11.99 -9.08 -7.40
CA ASN A 480 11.93 -10.43 -7.95
C ASN A 480 11.33 -11.42 -6.94
N THR A 481 10.26 -12.12 -7.34
CA THR A 481 9.53 -13.08 -6.51
C THR A 481 10.36 -14.31 -6.13
N ALA A 482 11.50 -14.55 -6.80
CA ALA A 482 12.46 -15.56 -6.45
C ALA A 482 13.25 -15.24 -5.17
N PHE A 483 13.24 -13.99 -4.68
CA PHE A 483 13.85 -13.62 -3.39
C PHE A 483 12.90 -13.98 -2.26
N LEU A 484 13.32 -14.89 -1.39
CA LEU A 484 12.49 -15.42 -0.33
C LEU A 484 12.87 -14.80 1.02
N MET A 485 11.89 -14.74 1.91
CA MET A 485 12.13 -14.58 3.34
C MET A 485 12.85 -15.82 3.89
N ASN A 486 13.63 -15.63 4.95
CA ASN A 486 14.34 -16.70 5.64
C ASN A 486 13.61 -17.21 6.90
N THR A 487 12.41 -16.71 7.17
CA THR A 487 11.57 -17.12 8.30
C THR A 487 10.23 -17.59 7.75
N ALA A 488 9.70 -18.67 8.32
CA ALA A 488 8.39 -19.20 7.92
C ALA A 488 7.30 -18.14 8.17
N CYS A 489 6.36 -17.99 7.24
CA CYS A 489 5.36 -16.93 7.28
C CYS A 489 4.46 -16.98 8.53
N GLY A 490 4.20 -18.16 9.09
CA GLY A 490 3.48 -18.33 10.35
C GLY A 490 4.21 -17.75 11.56
N GLU A 491 5.54 -17.61 11.50
CA GLU A 491 6.38 -17.05 12.57
C GLU A 491 6.61 -15.53 12.42
N VAL A 492 5.92 -14.85 11.51
CA VAL A 492 6.16 -13.43 11.18
C VAL A 492 4.92 -12.60 11.47
N THR A 493 5.05 -11.55 12.27
CA THR A 493 4.03 -10.50 12.44
C THR A 493 4.68 -9.13 12.61
N MET A 494 3.94 -8.09 12.22
CA MET A 494 4.24 -6.69 12.54
C MET A 494 3.32 -6.10 13.61
N PHE A 495 2.17 -6.72 13.89
CA PHE A 495 1.25 -6.25 14.91
C PHE A 495 1.76 -6.56 16.32
N SER A 496 1.61 -5.58 17.22
CA SER A 496 2.01 -5.74 18.63
C SER A 496 1.06 -6.63 19.44
N GLY A 497 -0.11 -6.98 18.92
CA GLY A 497 -1.03 -7.93 19.54
C GLY A 497 -1.69 -8.87 18.53
N PRO A 498 -2.29 -9.99 19.01
CA PRO A 498 -2.98 -10.95 18.15
C PRO A 498 -4.22 -10.32 17.48
N PRO A 499 -4.73 -10.92 16.40
CA PRO A 499 -6.02 -10.51 15.84
C PRO A 499 -7.16 -10.79 16.84
N ASP A 500 -8.21 -9.97 16.78
CA ASP A 500 -9.47 -10.14 17.50
C ASP A 500 -10.67 -10.07 16.54
N ASP A 501 -11.91 -10.01 17.04
CA ASP A 501 -13.13 -9.98 16.23
C ASP A 501 -13.30 -8.69 15.39
N GLY A 502 -12.44 -7.69 15.61
CA GLY A 502 -12.46 -6.43 14.88
C GLY A 502 -11.57 -6.41 13.63
N PRO A 503 -11.63 -5.33 12.83
CA PRO A 503 -10.67 -5.12 11.76
C PRO A 503 -9.25 -4.98 12.32
N ALA A 504 -8.27 -5.36 11.49
CA ALA A 504 -6.85 -5.17 11.80
C ALA A 504 -6.57 -3.68 12.07
N ARG A 505 -5.78 -3.40 13.10
CA ARG A 505 -5.49 -2.04 13.59
C ARG A 505 -4.22 -2.01 14.42
N ALA A 506 -3.71 -0.82 14.74
CA ALA A 506 -2.60 -0.71 15.67
C ALA A 506 -2.94 -1.39 17.02
N GLY A 507 -2.10 -2.34 17.43
CA GLY A 507 -2.30 -3.19 18.62
C GLY A 507 -2.94 -4.55 18.37
N ALA A 508 -3.55 -4.82 17.21
CA ALA A 508 -4.23 -6.09 16.94
C ALA A 508 -4.35 -6.39 15.44
N GLY A 509 -3.78 -7.51 14.98
CA GLY A 509 -3.90 -7.91 13.57
C GLY A 509 -3.23 -9.25 13.23
N PRO A 510 -3.44 -9.75 12.00
CA PRO A 510 -2.99 -11.07 11.59
C PRO A 510 -1.48 -11.15 11.41
N SER A 511 -0.92 -12.34 11.64
CA SER A 511 0.44 -12.68 11.18
C SER A 511 0.52 -12.70 9.66
N LEU A 512 1.72 -12.68 9.08
CA LEU A 512 1.93 -12.78 7.64
C LEU A 512 1.27 -14.03 7.06
N GLY A 513 1.44 -15.19 7.70
CA GLY A 513 0.82 -16.43 7.25
C GLY A 513 -0.72 -16.41 7.33
N GLN A 514 -1.29 -15.77 8.36
CA GLN A 514 -2.74 -15.61 8.48
C GLN A 514 -3.29 -14.64 7.41
N TRP A 515 -2.57 -13.56 7.15
CA TRP A 515 -2.94 -12.59 6.10
C TRP A 515 -2.85 -13.21 4.71
N TRP A 516 -1.77 -13.91 4.38
CA TRP A 516 -1.59 -14.57 3.08
C TRP A 516 -2.63 -15.68 2.86
N ALA A 517 -3.04 -16.39 3.91
CA ALA A 517 -4.12 -17.37 3.80
C ALA A 517 -5.49 -16.75 3.44
N ALA A 518 -5.68 -15.46 3.74
CA ALA A 518 -6.95 -14.75 3.54
C ALA A 518 -7.02 -13.97 2.22
N THR A 519 -5.92 -13.84 1.48
CA THR A 519 -5.92 -13.17 0.16
C THR A 519 -6.53 -14.07 -0.91
N GLU A 520 -7.32 -13.50 -1.83
CA GLU A 520 -8.02 -14.24 -2.92
C GLU A 520 -7.07 -14.93 -3.92
N ASP A 521 -5.79 -14.56 -3.93
CA ASP A 521 -4.73 -15.11 -4.77
C ASP A 521 -4.15 -16.41 -4.16
N SER A 522 -4.93 -17.49 -4.22
CA SER A 522 -4.76 -18.73 -3.43
C SER A 522 -3.59 -19.65 -3.82
N CYS A 523 -2.36 -19.13 -3.88
CA CYS A 523 -1.13 -19.93 -3.94
C CYS A 523 -0.52 -20.24 -2.55
N TYR A 524 -1.23 -19.95 -1.43
CA TYR A 524 -0.73 -20.12 -0.07
C TYR A 524 -0.36 -21.59 0.25
N PRO A 525 0.94 -21.93 0.42
CA PRO A 525 1.36 -23.32 0.61
C PRO A 525 1.23 -23.82 2.06
N GLY A 526 0.76 -22.98 2.98
CA GLY A 526 0.63 -23.28 4.40
C GLY A 526 1.58 -22.49 5.32
N PRO A 527 1.42 -22.60 6.66
CA PRO A 527 2.05 -21.71 7.65
C PRO A 527 3.58 -21.86 7.77
N ASN A 528 4.11 -22.98 7.27
CA ASN A 528 5.55 -23.24 7.21
C ASN A 528 6.19 -22.81 5.88
N ALA A 529 5.42 -22.20 4.97
CA ALA A 529 5.95 -21.65 3.72
C ALA A 529 6.80 -20.40 3.98
N TYR A 530 7.73 -20.13 3.07
CA TYR A 530 8.57 -18.95 3.09
C TYR A 530 8.08 -18.00 2.00
N ALA A 531 7.59 -16.84 2.40
CA ALA A 531 7.03 -15.86 1.48
C ALA A 531 8.12 -15.24 0.58
N PRO A 532 7.81 -14.92 -0.68
CA PRO A 532 8.59 -13.94 -1.44
C PRO A 532 8.73 -12.63 -0.67
N ARG A 533 9.86 -11.93 -0.81
CA ARG A 533 10.09 -10.64 -0.14
C ARG A 533 9.09 -9.57 -0.60
N ALA A 534 8.73 -9.55 -1.88
CA ALA A 534 7.71 -8.66 -2.43
C ALA A 534 6.36 -8.85 -1.73
N LEU A 535 5.95 -10.10 -1.49
CA LEU A 535 4.73 -10.43 -0.75
C LEU A 535 4.78 -9.95 0.71
N TYR A 536 5.94 -10.01 1.35
CA TYR A 536 6.11 -9.38 2.67
C TYR A 536 6.00 -7.85 2.58
N GLY A 537 6.48 -7.23 1.51
CA GLY A 537 6.23 -5.83 1.18
C GLY A 537 4.74 -5.49 1.13
N ASP A 538 3.95 -6.32 0.44
CA ASP A 538 2.49 -6.15 0.39
C ASP A 538 1.83 -6.27 1.77
N TYR A 539 2.31 -7.20 2.60
CA TYR A 539 1.89 -7.31 4.01
C TYR A 539 2.25 -6.06 4.82
N LEU A 540 3.44 -5.46 4.60
CA LEU A 540 3.82 -4.20 5.25
C LEU A 540 2.94 -3.02 4.80
N GLN A 541 2.56 -2.97 3.52
CA GLN A 541 1.61 -1.97 3.01
C GLN A 541 0.21 -2.16 3.61
N PHE A 542 -0.26 -3.40 3.73
CA PHE A 542 -1.49 -3.72 4.46
C PHE A 542 -1.41 -3.28 5.92
N PHE A 543 -0.31 -3.60 6.60
CA PHE A 543 -0.07 -3.21 7.98
C PHE A 543 -0.10 -1.70 8.17
N LEU A 544 0.57 -0.92 7.31
CA LEU A 544 0.57 0.53 7.38
C LEU A 544 -0.84 1.11 7.18
N ARG A 545 -1.63 0.59 6.21
CA ARG A 545 -3.02 1.00 6.02
C ARG A 545 -3.87 0.74 7.26
N ALA A 546 -3.78 -0.44 7.85
CA ALA A 546 -4.50 -0.79 9.09
C ALA A 546 -4.12 0.13 10.27
N VAL A 547 -2.84 0.51 10.37
CA VAL A 547 -2.36 1.46 11.37
C VAL A 547 -2.93 2.86 11.11
N GLU A 548 -2.91 3.35 9.88
CA GLU A 548 -3.46 4.66 9.50
C GLU A 548 -4.98 4.77 9.72
N GLU A 549 -5.73 3.75 9.33
CA GLU A 549 -7.19 3.69 9.53
C GLU A 549 -7.57 3.69 11.02
N SER A 550 -6.64 3.30 11.89
CA SER A 550 -6.82 3.27 13.34
C SER A 550 -6.41 4.55 14.07
N LEU A 551 -6.00 5.60 13.35
CA LEU A 551 -5.61 6.89 13.95
C LEU A 551 -6.76 7.55 14.73
N PRO A 552 -6.52 8.01 15.97
CA PRO A 552 -7.53 8.76 16.71
C PRO A 552 -7.77 10.14 16.10
N ALA A 553 -8.93 10.71 16.42
CA ALA A 553 -9.45 12.01 15.96
C ALA A 553 -8.47 13.20 15.93
N ARG A 554 -7.46 13.22 16.82
CA ARG A 554 -6.48 14.30 16.97
C ARG A 554 -5.08 13.90 16.47
N ALA A 555 -4.94 12.78 15.77
CA ALA A 555 -3.70 12.32 15.18
C ALA A 555 -3.78 12.27 13.65
N THR A 556 -2.66 12.50 12.99
CA THR A 556 -2.54 12.39 11.53
C THR A 556 -1.23 11.69 11.17
N LEU A 557 -1.21 11.03 10.02
CA LEU A 557 0.00 10.47 9.44
C LEU A 557 0.20 11.04 8.03
N ARG A 558 1.38 11.60 7.80
CA ARG A 558 1.84 12.11 6.51
C ARG A 558 2.92 11.17 5.97
N ARG A 559 2.63 10.49 4.85
CA ARG A 559 3.64 9.74 4.09
C ARG A 559 4.44 10.73 3.25
N HIS A 560 5.76 10.61 3.25
CA HIS A 560 6.65 11.49 2.47
C HIS A 560 7.78 10.68 1.84
N THR A 561 7.75 10.53 0.52
CA THR A 561 8.77 9.80 -0.23
C THR A 561 9.92 10.74 -0.56
N ALA A 562 10.93 10.81 0.30
CA ALA A 562 12.12 11.63 0.10
C ALA A 562 13.33 11.10 0.88
N HIS A 563 14.53 11.45 0.42
CA HIS A 563 15.76 11.16 1.15
C HIS A 563 16.08 12.30 2.12
N VAL A 564 16.08 12.03 3.42
CA VAL A 564 16.54 13.00 4.43
C VAL A 564 18.06 13.10 4.34
N THR A 565 18.57 14.25 3.90
CA THR A 565 20.00 14.49 3.71
C THR A 565 20.65 15.23 4.87
N GLY A 566 19.83 15.80 5.77
CA GLY A 566 20.35 16.51 6.93
C GLY A 566 19.29 16.85 7.98
N MET A 567 19.78 17.17 9.18
CA MET A 567 18.96 17.56 10.33
C MET A 567 19.71 18.58 11.19
N GLN A 568 19.01 19.63 11.62
CA GLN A 568 19.55 20.63 12.54
C GLN A 568 18.49 21.15 13.51
N ARG A 569 18.92 21.83 14.57
CA ARG A 569 18.00 22.53 15.47
C ARG A 569 17.50 23.82 14.80
N ALA A 570 16.19 24.08 14.85
CA ALA A 570 15.58 25.32 14.37
C ALA A 570 15.37 26.34 15.50
N ASP A 571 15.19 27.60 15.12
CA ASP A 571 14.81 28.68 16.04
C ASP A 571 13.45 28.36 16.67
N GLY A 572 13.41 28.23 18.00
CA GLY A 572 12.24 27.75 18.75
C GLY A 572 12.34 26.31 19.26
N GLY A 573 13.44 25.61 18.99
CA GLY A 573 13.84 24.37 19.68
C GLY A 573 13.38 23.05 19.04
N ALA A 574 12.61 23.10 17.95
CA ALA A 574 12.26 21.95 17.11
C ALA A 574 13.44 21.50 16.21
N TRP A 575 13.33 20.31 15.63
CA TRP A 575 14.28 19.77 14.65
C TRP A 575 13.80 20.06 13.23
N ARG A 576 14.68 20.56 12.38
CA ARG A 576 14.43 20.77 10.94
C ARG A 576 15.16 19.72 10.13
N LEU A 577 14.41 18.93 9.37
CA LEU A 577 14.89 17.94 8.42
C LEU A 577 14.97 18.56 7.02
N ARG A 578 16.07 18.35 6.31
CA ARG A 578 16.22 18.71 4.89
C ARG A 578 16.07 17.46 4.02
N CYS A 579 15.21 17.54 3.03
CA CYS A 579 14.88 16.43 2.14
C CYS A 579 15.45 16.67 0.73
N SER A 580 15.68 15.59 -0.03
CA SER A 580 16.27 15.64 -1.37
C SER A 580 15.36 16.29 -2.42
N ASP A 581 14.07 16.39 -2.17
CA ASP A 581 13.07 17.05 -3.02
C ASP A 581 13.00 18.57 -2.79
N GLY A 582 13.83 19.12 -1.90
CA GLY A 582 13.86 20.54 -1.55
C GLY A 582 12.94 20.92 -0.40
N GLU A 583 12.07 20.04 0.09
CA GLU A 583 11.21 20.32 1.24
C GLU A 583 12.03 20.35 2.55
N SER A 584 11.63 21.24 3.47
CA SER A 584 12.12 21.26 4.85
C SER A 584 10.99 20.96 5.82
N LEU A 585 11.18 19.96 6.68
CA LEU A 585 10.17 19.47 7.61
C LEU A 585 10.58 19.78 9.05
N ASP A 586 9.71 20.45 9.81
CA ASP A 586 9.94 20.72 11.23
C ASP A 586 9.26 19.65 12.11
N ALA A 587 9.97 19.08 13.08
CA ALA A 587 9.50 18.05 13.99
C ALA A 587 9.93 18.32 15.44
N ASP A 588 9.05 18.10 16.41
CA ASP A 588 9.39 18.17 17.83
C ASP A 588 10.17 16.93 18.30
N ARG A 589 9.99 15.80 17.60
CA ARG A 589 10.67 14.51 17.84
C ARG A 589 11.10 13.88 16.53
N VAL A 590 12.27 13.25 16.51
CA VAL A 590 12.81 12.56 15.33
C VAL A 590 13.26 11.16 15.70
N VAL A 591 12.73 10.16 15.01
CA VAL A 591 13.15 8.75 15.10
C VAL A 591 13.98 8.43 13.86
N LEU A 592 15.24 8.07 14.06
CA LEU A 592 16.17 7.68 13.00
C LEU A 592 16.25 6.14 12.98
N ALA A 593 15.54 5.54 12.03
CA ALA A 593 15.48 4.10 11.78
C ALA A 593 16.07 3.76 10.39
N THR A 594 17.20 4.39 10.06
CA THR A 594 17.86 4.23 8.77
C THR A 594 18.37 2.79 8.58
N GLY A 595 18.46 2.35 7.32
CA GLY A 595 18.84 0.99 6.95
C GLY A 595 20.35 0.73 7.01
N HIS A 596 20.82 -0.18 6.15
CA HIS A 596 22.24 -0.50 6.02
C HIS A 596 23.05 0.75 5.61
N PRO A 597 24.23 0.99 6.23
CA PRO A 597 25.09 2.12 5.90
C PRO A 597 25.79 1.92 4.56
N VAL A 598 26.24 3.01 3.97
CA VAL A 598 27.03 2.98 2.73
C VAL A 598 28.47 3.31 3.08
N THR A 599 29.29 2.30 3.29
CA THR A 599 30.67 2.50 3.75
C THR A 599 31.67 2.66 2.61
N GLU A 600 32.69 3.50 2.83
CA GLU A 600 33.86 3.58 1.97
C GLU A 600 34.52 2.21 1.77
N LEU A 601 35.11 2.00 0.59
CA LEU A 601 35.83 0.77 0.31
C LEU A 601 37.15 0.76 1.07
N SER A 602 37.47 -0.37 1.71
CA SER A 602 38.75 -0.57 2.38
C SER A 602 39.31 -1.97 2.15
N GLY A 603 40.62 -2.13 2.38
CA GLY A 603 41.32 -3.41 2.30
C GLY A 603 41.12 -4.15 0.98
N THR A 604 40.69 -5.41 1.05
CA THR A 604 40.46 -6.24 -0.15
C THR A 604 39.38 -5.68 -1.07
N GLN A 605 38.34 -5.03 -0.54
CA GLN A 605 37.27 -4.49 -1.39
C GLN A 605 37.75 -3.32 -2.24
N ALA A 606 38.62 -2.45 -1.70
CA ALA A 606 39.22 -1.36 -2.44
C ALA A 606 40.14 -1.89 -3.56
N ARG A 607 41.02 -2.84 -3.22
CA ARG A 607 41.91 -3.49 -4.20
C ARG A 607 41.15 -4.15 -5.36
N LEU A 608 40.04 -4.84 -5.08
CA LEU A 608 39.20 -5.46 -6.10
C LEU A 608 38.51 -4.42 -7.00
N ALA A 609 38.10 -3.28 -6.44
CA ALA A 609 37.51 -2.18 -7.22
C ALA A 609 38.55 -1.49 -8.11
N GLU A 610 39.71 -1.11 -7.56
CA GLU A 610 40.84 -0.51 -8.29
C GLU A 610 41.29 -1.38 -9.47
N PHE A 611 41.31 -2.70 -9.29
CA PHE A 611 41.67 -3.65 -10.35
C PHE A 611 40.77 -3.54 -11.60
N THR A 612 39.49 -3.17 -11.42
CA THR A 612 38.53 -3.00 -12.52
C THR A 612 38.56 -1.62 -13.16
N GLU A 613 39.04 -0.57 -12.48
CA GLU A 613 39.10 0.80 -13.02
C GLU A 613 39.96 0.89 -14.28
N SER A 614 41.05 0.12 -14.33
CA SER A 614 41.95 0.02 -15.48
C SER A 614 41.52 -1.04 -16.51
N ARG A 615 40.41 -1.75 -16.27
CA ARG A 615 39.99 -2.96 -17.03
C ARG A 615 38.47 -2.99 -17.22
N PRO A 616 37.92 -2.22 -18.17
CA PRO A 616 36.47 -2.06 -18.33
C PRO A 616 35.71 -3.35 -18.74
N GLY A 617 36.41 -4.39 -19.17
CA GLY A 617 35.84 -5.71 -19.47
C GLY A 617 35.56 -6.58 -18.23
N LEU A 618 36.07 -6.20 -17.05
CA LEU A 618 35.83 -6.91 -15.80
C LEU A 618 34.72 -6.27 -14.98
N LEU A 619 33.99 -7.10 -14.24
CA LEU A 619 32.89 -6.65 -13.39
C LEU A 619 33.13 -7.02 -11.92
N TYR A 620 33.32 -6.03 -11.07
CA TYR A 620 33.22 -6.21 -9.62
C TYR A 620 31.87 -5.65 -9.14
N ILE A 621 31.01 -6.53 -8.63
CA ILE A 621 29.66 -6.19 -8.15
C ILE A 621 29.62 -6.40 -6.65
N ARG A 622 29.13 -5.40 -5.92
CA ARG A 622 28.91 -5.44 -4.47
C ARG A 622 27.60 -4.75 -4.12
N GLY A 623 27.11 -5.06 -2.93
CA GLY A 623 25.90 -4.46 -2.40
C GLY A 623 25.55 -5.06 -1.04
N ASP A 624 24.67 -4.38 -0.33
CA ASP A 624 24.04 -4.81 0.92
C ASP A 624 22.70 -5.55 0.67
N SER A 625 22.20 -5.54 -0.57
CA SER A 625 21.01 -6.27 -1.02
C SER A 625 21.20 -6.78 -2.45
N ALA A 626 20.94 -8.08 -2.67
CA ALA A 626 20.99 -8.69 -4.01
C ALA A 626 19.98 -8.06 -4.98
N ALA A 627 18.89 -7.49 -4.48
CA ALA A 627 17.85 -6.86 -5.29
C ALA A 627 18.30 -5.56 -5.95
N ASP A 628 19.35 -4.92 -5.42
CA ASP A 628 19.88 -3.66 -5.94
C ASP A 628 21.26 -3.83 -6.61
N MET A 629 21.80 -5.06 -6.60
CA MET A 629 23.03 -5.37 -7.31
C MET A 629 22.73 -5.42 -8.83
N PRO A 630 23.54 -4.78 -9.68
CA PRO A 630 23.34 -4.77 -11.13
C PRO A 630 23.77 -6.10 -11.79
N LEU A 631 23.14 -7.20 -11.37
CA LEU A 631 23.45 -8.58 -11.78
C LEU A 631 23.12 -8.84 -13.26
N GLU A 632 22.27 -8.01 -13.86
CA GLU A 632 21.95 -8.00 -15.29
C GLU A 632 23.16 -7.65 -16.17
N ARG A 633 24.18 -6.97 -15.62
CA ARG A 633 25.43 -6.65 -16.34
C ARG A 633 26.29 -7.88 -16.64
N ILE A 634 26.08 -8.99 -15.94
CA ILE A 634 26.84 -10.23 -16.13
C ILE A 634 26.39 -10.90 -17.44
N ALA A 635 27.30 -11.09 -18.39
CA ALA A 635 26.96 -11.73 -19.66
C ALA A 635 26.58 -13.22 -19.50
N PRO A 636 25.68 -13.77 -20.34
CA PRO A 636 25.48 -15.20 -20.45
C PRO A 636 26.80 -15.96 -20.67
N GLY A 637 26.97 -17.10 -20.02
CA GLY A 637 28.17 -17.94 -20.15
C GLY A 637 29.45 -17.39 -19.49
N ALA A 638 29.45 -16.14 -18.98
CA ALA A 638 30.59 -15.59 -18.24
C ALA A 638 30.86 -16.41 -16.98
N ARG A 639 32.13 -16.55 -16.58
CA ARG A 639 32.53 -17.18 -15.33
C ARG A 639 32.57 -16.14 -14.22
N VAL A 640 31.80 -16.40 -13.17
CA VAL A 640 31.54 -15.44 -12.09
C VAL A 640 32.02 -16.02 -10.77
N ALA A 641 33.00 -15.37 -10.15
CA ALA A 641 33.38 -15.66 -8.78
C ALA A 641 32.32 -15.10 -7.81
N VAL A 642 31.82 -15.91 -6.87
CA VAL A 642 30.89 -15.45 -5.82
C VAL A 642 31.54 -15.56 -4.46
N LEU A 643 31.83 -14.41 -3.85
CA LEU A 643 32.53 -14.30 -2.58
C LEU A 643 31.53 -14.39 -1.42
N GLY A 644 31.57 -15.49 -0.69
CA GLY A 644 30.68 -15.79 0.41
C GLY A 644 29.47 -16.64 -0.01
N MET A 645 29.10 -17.60 0.84
CA MET A 645 27.97 -18.50 0.64
C MET A 645 26.91 -18.35 1.76
N GLY A 646 26.65 -17.10 2.14
CA GLY A 646 25.65 -16.70 3.16
C GLY A 646 24.22 -16.65 2.61
N LEU A 647 23.31 -15.91 3.27
CA LEU A 647 21.92 -15.81 2.80
C LEU A 647 21.80 -15.08 1.45
N THR A 648 22.57 -14.01 1.24
CA THR A 648 22.61 -13.24 -0.02
C THR A 648 23.06 -14.07 -1.21
N PHE A 649 23.91 -15.09 -1.00
CA PHE A 649 24.35 -16.01 -2.05
C PHE A 649 23.18 -16.70 -2.74
N TYR A 650 22.16 -17.13 -1.99
CA TYR A 650 20.99 -17.78 -2.56
C TYR A 650 20.15 -16.84 -3.43
N ASP A 651 20.09 -15.56 -3.08
CA ASP A 651 19.40 -14.56 -3.89
C ASP A 651 20.18 -14.27 -5.19
N ILE A 652 21.51 -14.14 -5.11
CA ILE A 652 22.37 -13.98 -6.29
C ILE A 652 22.23 -15.18 -7.24
N VAL A 653 22.30 -16.40 -6.70
CA VAL A 653 22.09 -17.63 -7.47
C VAL A 653 20.70 -17.61 -8.11
N ALA A 654 19.65 -17.30 -7.36
CA ALA A 654 18.29 -17.25 -7.89
C ALA A 654 18.11 -16.20 -9.00
N ALA A 655 18.72 -15.02 -8.86
CA ALA A 655 18.68 -13.96 -9.88
C ALA A 655 19.39 -14.38 -11.17
N LEU A 656 20.55 -15.06 -11.06
CA LEU A 656 21.37 -15.47 -12.20
C LEU A 656 20.95 -16.81 -12.84
N THR A 657 19.98 -17.51 -12.24
CA THR A 657 19.44 -18.79 -12.73
C THR A 657 17.97 -18.66 -13.10
N THR A 658 17.07 -18.82 -12.12
CA THR A 658 15.62 -18.69 -12.31
C THR A 658 15.21 -17.30 -12.82
N GLY A 659 15.89 -16.24 -12.37
CA GLY A 659 15.67 -14.87 -12.86
C GLY A 659 16.05 -14.67 -14.33
N ARG A 660 16.79 -15.61 -14.92
CA ARG A 660 17.14 -15.63 -16.35
C ARG A 660 16.34 -16.67 -17.16
N GLY A 661 15.30 -17.24 -16.57
CA GLY A 661 14.37 -18.16 -17.23
C GLY A 661 14.68 -19.64 -17.06
N GLY A 662 15.72 -20.00 -16.31
CA GLY A 662 15.98 -21.39 -15.94
C GLY A 662 14.93 -21.95 -14.98
N ARG A 663 14.74 -23.27 -14.95
CA ARG A 663 13.63 -23.91 -14.22
C ARG A 663 14.10 -25.09 -13.41
N PHE A 664 13.51 -25.27 -12.22
CA PHE A 664 13.66 -26.50 -11.44
C PHE A 664 12.48 -27.42 -11.71
N SER A 665 12.76 -28.71 -11.97
CA SER A 665 11.76 -29.74 -12.19
C SER A 665 12.00 -30.90 -11.23
N GLU A 666 10.97 -31.32 -10.50
CA GLU A 666 11.03 -32.49 -9.63
C GLU A 666 10.43 -33.70 -10.38
N GLY A 667 11.24 -34.74 -10.55
CA GLY A 667 10.80 -36.00 -11.17
C GLY A 667 9.99 -36.88 -10.21
N PRO A 668 9.45 -38.02 -10.69
CA PRO A 668 8.77 -39.01 -9.85
C PRO A 668 9.64 -39.55 -8.71
N ASP A 669 10.96 -39.54 -8.89
CA ASP A 669 11.99 -39.93 -7.93
C ASP A 669 12.22 -38.91 -6.80
N LYS A 670 11.48 -37.79 -6.80
CA LYS A 670 11.64 -36.67 -5.85
C LYS A 670 13.03 -36.02 -5.90
N VAL A 671 13.80 -36.27 -6.96
CA VAL A 671 15.06 -35.60 -7.22
C VAL A 671 14.77 -34.32 -8.00
N LEU A 672 15.27 -33.20 -7.47
CA LEU A 672 15.14 -31.89 -8.11
C LEU A 672 16.24 -31.75 -9.15
N ARG A 673 15.87 -31.45 -10.40
CA ARG A 673 16.80 -31.23 -11.52
C ARG A 673 16.67 -29.80 -12.01
N TYR A 674 17.79 -29.20 -12.44
CA TYR A 674 17.80 -27.87 -13.03
C TYR A 674 17.80 -27.98 -14.56
N LEU A 675 16.96 -27.18 -15.21
CA LEU A 675 16.84 -27.04 -16.65
C LEU A 675 17.35 -25.65 -17.04
N PRO A 676 18.56 -25.54 -17.63
CA PRO A 676 19.13 -24.26 -18.05
C PRO A 676 18.30 -23.59 -19.15
N SER A 677 18.27 -22.26 -19.13
CA SER A 677 17.72 -21.42 -20.19
C SER A 677 18.74 -21.12 -21.30
N GLY A 678 20.05 -21.25 -21.00
CA GLY A 678 21.14 -20.83 -21.86
C GLY A 678 21.61 -19.39 -21.61
N LEU A 679 20.95 -18.67 -20.69
CA LEU A 679 21.30 -17.29 -20.30
C LEU A 679 22.09 -17.22 -18.99
N GLU A 680 22.28 -18.36 -18.33
CA GLU A 680 23.03 -18.46 -17.07
C GLU A 680 24.53 -18.19 -17.26
N PRO A 681 25.19 -17.55 -16.28
CA PRO A 681 26.64 -17.60 -16.15
C PRO A 681 27.09 -18.93 -15.51
N LEU A 682 28.40 -19.20 -15.57
CA LEU A 682 29.04 -20.26 -14.78
C LEU A 682 29.50 -19.69 -13.43
N LEU A 683 28.88 -20.14 -12.34
CA LEU A 683 29.15 -19.64 -11.00
C LEU A 683 30.26 -20.46 -10.31
N VAL A 684 31.25 -19.78 -9.74
CA VAL A 684 32.27 -20.39 -8.87
C VAL A 684 32.24 -19.70 -7.51
N ALA A 685 31.63 -20.36 -6.53
CA ALA A 685 31.45 -19.81 -5.19
C ALA A 685 32.58 -20.24 -4.23
N GLY A 686 32.81 -19.43 -3.20
CA GLY A 686 33.80 -19.75 -2.17
C GLY A 686 33.47 -19.16 -0.81
N SER A 687 33.79 -19.88 0.26
CA SER A 687 33.65 -19.43 1.64
C SER A 687 34.76 -20.02 2.52
N ARG A 688 34.90 -19.52 3.75
CA ARG A 688 35.87 -20.06 4.72
C ARG A 688 35.60 -21.53 5.07
N SER A 689 34.34 -21.93 5.21
CA SER A 689 33.96 -23.31 5.55
C SER A 689 33.99 -24.27 4.35
N GLY A 690 33.96 -23.73 3.12
CA GLY A 690 33.75 -24.52 1.90
C GLY A 690 32.31 -25.00 1.73
N ALA A 691 31.40 -24.66 2.64
CA ALA A 691 30.00 -25.09 2.58
C ALA A 691 29.03 -23.89 2.55
N PRO A 692 27.89 -24.01 1.85
CA PRO A 692 26.80 -23.05 1.97
C PRO A 692 26.13 -23.15 3.35
N LEU A 693 25.33 -22.15 3.73
CA LEU A 693 24.59 -22.20 5.00
C LEU A 693 23.70 -23.45 5.09
N PRO A 694 23.71 -24.20 6.21
CA PRO A 694 22.82 -25.34 6.47
C PRO A 694 21.34 -24.94 6.40
N ALA A 695 20.47 -25.85 5.96
CA ALA A 695 19.03 -25.61 5.90
C ALA A 695 18.45 -25.44 7.31
N ARG A 696 17.39 -24.64 7.43
CA ARG A 696 16.56 -24.69 8.64
C ARG A 696 15.88 -26.04 8.79
N GLY A 697 15.75 -26.47 10.04
CA GLY A 697 14.85 -27.57 10.37
C GLY A 697 13.41 -27.22 10.00
N LEU A 698 12.64 -28.22 9.56
CA LEU A 698 11.20 -28.11 9.43
C LEU A 698 10.63 -27.52 10.72
N ASN A 699 9.89 -26.41 10.59
CA ASN A 699 9.31 -25.75 11.74
C ASN A 699 8.14 -26.59 12.29
N GLN A 700 8.30 -27.06 13.51
CA GLN A 700 7.33 -27.86 14.27
C GLN A 700 6.83 -27.12 15.51
N LYS A 701 7.34 -25.89 15.73
CA LYS A 701 6.94 -25.00 16.82
C LYS A 701 5.82 -24.11 16.31
N GLY A 702 4.68 -24.14 16.99
CA GLY A 702 3.56 -23.25 16.68
C GLY A 702 3.93 -21.76 16.90
N PRO A 703 3.17 -20.82 16.33
CA PRO A 703 3.51 -19.40 16.36
C PRO A 703 3.59 -18.81 17.78
N LEU A 704 2.83 -19.36 18.73
CA LEU A 704 2.81 -18.95 20.14
C LEU A 704 3.77 -19.77 21.03
N TRP A 705 4.52 -20.71 20.45
CA TRP A 705 5.39 -21.60 21.20
C TRP A 705 6.50 -20.81 21.89
N ARG A 706 6.81 -21.17 23.14
CA ARG A 706 7.85 -20.52 23.94
C ARG A 706 8.86 -21.53 24.42
N TYR A 707 10.13 -21.21 24.20
CA TYR A 707 11.21 -21.94 24.81
C TYR A 707 11.47 -21.43 26.23
N ALA A 708 11.62 -22.35 27.17
CA ALA A 708 12.08 -22.05 28.52
C ALA A 708 13.46 -22.70 28.71
N ALA A 709 14.51 -21.90 28.57
CA ALA A 709 15.88 -22.34 28.87
C ALA A 709 15.98 -22.78 30.34
N ARG A 710 16.74 -23.85 30.61
CA ARG A 710 16.95 -24.39 31.97
C ARG A 710 18.33 -24.03 32.53
N LEU A 711 19.32 -23.96 31.67
CA LEU A 711 20.73 -23.69 31.96
C LEU A 711 21.18 -22.30 31.49
N PHE A 712 20.68 -21.76 30.39
CA PHE A 712 20.99 -20.39 29.94
C PHE A 712 19.79 -19.45 30.15
N THR A 713 19.36 -19.34 31.41
CA THR A 713 18.13 -18.63 31.77
C THR A 713 18.32 -17.10 31.82
N PRO A 714 17.24 -16.30 31.61
CA PRO A 714 17.31 -14.85 31.79
C PRO A 714 17.80 -14.43 33.19
N GLY A 715 17.35 -15.13 34.24
CA GLY A 715 17.77 -14.86 35.62
C GLY A 715 19.26 -15.09 35.84
N ARG A 716 19.83 -16.13 35.21
CA ARG A 716 21.28 -16.40 35.25
C ARG A 716 22.09 -15.33 34.54
N VAL A 717 21.63 -14.86 33.37
CA VAL A 717 22.26 -13.73 32.67
C VAL A 717 22.24 -12.47 33.52
N THR A 718 21.11 -12.16 34.16
CA THR A 718 21.02 -11.02 35.10
C THR A 718 21.99 -11.17 36.26
N ALA A 719 22.10 -12.37 36.85
CA ALA A 719 23.03 -12.64 37.94
C ALA A 719 24.50 -12.49 37.51
N LEU A 720 24.88 -12.95 36.32
CA LEU A 720 26.22 -12.75 35.77
C LEU A 720 26.55 -11.25 35.65
N ARG A 721 25.59 -10.45 35.17
CA ARG A 721 25.75 -8.99 35.03
C ARG A 721 25.65 -8.21 36.34
N ALA A 722 25.12 -8.79 37.41
CA ALA A 722 24.85 -8.09 38.67
C ALA A 722 26.11 -7.52 39.35
N SER A 723 27.29 -8.07 39.05
CA SER A 723 28.57 -7.57 39.57
C SER A 723 28.95 -6.18 39.04
N GLY A 724 28.32 -5.71 37.96
CA GLY A 724 28.66 -4.46 37.27
C GLY A 724 29.96 -4.50 36.47
N LYS A 725 30.70 -5.62 36.51
CA LYS A 725 31.93 -5.81 35.73
C LYS A 725 31.60 -6.39 34.34
N PRO A 726 32.36 -6.01 33.29
CA PRO A 726 32.25 -6.65 31.98
C PRO A 726 32.59 -8.15 32.06
N LEU A 727 31.90 -8.96 31.26
CA LEU A 727 32.07 -10.41 31.22
C LEU A 727 33.04 -10.84 30.11
N ASP A 728 33.63 -12.02 30.28
CA ASP A 728 34.31 -12.75 29.21
C ASP A 728 33.31 -13.75 28.58
N PHE A 729 33.04 -13.59 27.29
CA PHE A 729 32.04 -14.38 26.58
C PHE A 729 32.45 -15.85 26.51
N ARG A 730 33.72 -16.15 26.21
CA ARG A 730 34.23 -17.50 26.00
C ARG A 730 34.22 -18.35 27.26
N THR A 731 34.58 -17.75 28.39
CA THR A 731 34.78 -18.47 29.66
C THR A 731 33.59 -18.38 30.61
N GLN A 732 32.80 -17.29 30.57
CA GLN A 732 31.70 -17.08 31.51
C GLN A 732 30.30 -17.26 30.89
N VAL A 733 30.15 -17.08 29.57
CA VAL A 733 28.84 -17.09 28.89
C VAL A 733 28.64 -18.34 28.05
N TRP A 734 29.56 -18.59 27.11
CA TRP A 734 29.51 -19.71 26.17
C TRP A 734 29.33 -21.07 26.84
N PRO A 735 29.99 -21.40 27.98
CA PRO A 735 29.81 -22.71 28.60
C PRO A 735 28.35 -22.99 29.01
N TRP A 736 27.60 -21.98 29.45
CA TRP A 736 26.18 -22.12 29.78
C TRP A 736 25.30 -22.26 28.53
N LEU A 737 25.58 -21.48 27.49
CA LEU A 737 24.86 -21.55 26.23
C LEU A 737 25.07 -22.90 25.53
N HIS A 738 26.32 -23.37 25.47
CA HIS A 738 26.68 -24.68 24.95
C HIS A 738 26.04 -25.81 25.76
N ALA A 739 26.01 -25.69 27.10
CA ALA A 739 25.33 -26.65 27.96
C ALA A 739 23.83 -26.75 27.66
N GLU A 740 23.14 -25.63 27.42
CA GLU A 740 21.73 -25.64 26.99
C GLU A 740 21.55 -26.36 25.65
N MET A 741 22.44 -26.11 24.68
CA MET A 741 22.41 -26.81 23.38
C MET A 741 22.60 -28.33 23.55
N GLN A 742 23.56 -28.75 24.37
CA GLN A 742 23.79 -30.17 24.68
C GLN A 742 22.59 -30.79 25.39
N LEU A 743 22.00 -30.08 26.35
CA LEU A 743 20.82 -30.53 27.08
C LEU A 743 19.66 -30.80 26.11
N VAL A 744 19.36 -29.86 25.22
CA VAL A 744 18.30 -30.00 24.20
C VAL A 744 18.61 -31.11 23.20
N TYR A 745 19.88 -31.27 22.81
CA TYR A 745 20.32 -32.30 21.88
C TYR A 745 20.00 -33.71 22.41
N TYR A 746 20.43 -34.02 23.63
CA TYR A 746 20.14 -35.31 24.26
C TYR A 746 18.67 -35.48 24.65
N ALA A 747 18.03 -34.43 25.17
CA ALA A 747 16.61 -34.45 25.53
C ALA A 747 15.71 -34.78 24.32
N THR A 748 16.02 -34.19 23.17
CA THR A 748 15.28 -34.45 21.93
C THR A 748 15.49 -35.88 21.43
N ALA A 749 16.71 -36.43 21.57
CA ALA A 749 16.99 -37.82 21.22
C ALA A 749 16.25 -38.79 22.15
N LEU A 750 16.22 -38.50 23.46
CA LEU A 750 15.46 -39.26 24.45
C LEU A 750 13.97 -39.21 24.17
N ARG A 751 13.39 -38.03 23.89
CA ARG A 751 11.99 -37.91 23.46
C ARG A 751 11.70 -38.79 22.26
N ALA A 752 12.54 -38.73 21.23
CA ALA A 752 12.33 -39.50 20.01
C ALA A 752 12.40 -41.02 20.20
N ARG A 753 13.19 -41.50 21.18
CA ARG A 753 13.38 -42.94 21.44
C ARG A 753 12.45 -43.50 22.53
N LEU A 754 12.16 -42.72 23.55
CA LEU A 754 11.58 -43.17 24.83
C LEU A 754 10.36 -42.36 25.27
N GLY A 755 10.05 -41.25 24.59
CA GLY A 755 8.87 -40.43 24.83
C GLY A 755 9.07 -39.24 25.79
N ASP A 756 8.04 -38.41 25.91
CA ASP A 756 8.09 -37.10 26.59
C ASP A 756 8.35 -37.22 28.10
N HIS A 757 7.89 -38.30 28.74
CA HIS A 757 8.08 -38.50 30.18
C HIS A 757 9.56 -38.63 30.53
N THR A 758 10.28 -39.51 29.82
CA THR A 758 11.72 -39.72 29.98
C THR A 758 12.52 -38.46 29.66
N GLU A 759 12.10 -37.68 28.64
CA GLU A 759 12.69 -36.37 28.37
C GLU A 759 12.61 -35.46 29.61
N GLN A 760 11.44 -35.34 30.24
CA GLN A 760 11.27 -34.45 31.38
C GLN A 760 12.07 -34.90 32.61
N GLU A 761 12.13 -36.20 32.88
CA GLU A 761 12.96 -36.75 33.96
C GLU A 761 14.45 -36.42 33.74
N PHE A 762 14.94 -36.67 32.53
CA PHE A 762 16.31 -36.33 32.15
C PHE A 762 16.59 -34.83 32.28
N LEU A 763 15.71 -33.98 31.73
CA LEU A 763 15.87 -32.53 31.79
C LEU A 763 15.93 -32.01 33.22
N ASN A 764 15.14 -32.59 34.15
CA ASN A 764 15.16 -32.23 35.57
C ASN A 764 16.46 -32.69 36.24
N ALA A 765 16.84 -33.95 36.07
CA ALA A 765 18.03 -34.53 36.69
C ALA A 765 19.32 -33.87 36.21
N ALA A 766 19.48 -33.75 34.88
CA ALA A 766 20.66 -33.14 34.29
C ALA A 766 20.79 -31.66 34.68
N ALA A 767 19.69 -30.88 34.65
CA ALA A 767 19.74 -29.47 35.02
C ALA A 767 20.15 -29.26 36.49
N ALA A 768 19.59 -30.04 37.42
CA ALA A 768 19.95 -29.93 38.84
C ALA A 768 21.42 -30.29 39.13
N LEU A 769 21.94 -31.32 38.44
CA LEU A 769 23.35 -31.70 38.55
C LEU A 769 24.28 -30.63 37.97
N VAL A 770 23.93 -30.04 36.83
CA VAL A 770 24.70 -28.95 36.23
C VAL A 770 24.66 -27.69 37.09
N ASP A 771 23.50 -27.35 37.67
CA ASP A 771 23.36 -26.20 38.57
C ASP A 771 24.26 -26.33 39.81
N SER A 772 24.42 -27.56 40.33
CA SER A 772 25.28 -27.83 41.49
C SER A 772 26.78 -27.82 41.16
N ALA A 773 27.16 -28.25 39.96
CA ALA A 773 28.56 -28.44 39.57
C ALA A 773 29.16 -27.28 38.74
N GLY A 774 28.31 -26.45 38.13
CA GLY A 774 28.71 -25.35 37.25
C GLY A 774 28.92 -25.75 35.78
N ALA A 775 28.96 -24.75 34.89
CA ALA A 775 28.97 -24.95 33.44
C ALA A 775 30.20 -25.70 32.89
N ALA A 776 31.35 -25.58 33.54
CA ALA A 776 32.58 -26.26 33.09
C ALA A 776 32.45 -27.79 33.08
N ALA A 777 31.61 -28.36 33.97
CA ALA A 777 31.34 -29.79 34.03
C ALA A 777 30.10 -30.21 33.22
N ALA A 778 29.38 -29.26 32.60
CA ALA A 778 28.02 -29.50 32.14
C ALA A 778 27.91 -30.54 31.03
N GLU A 779 28.74 -30.45 29.98
CA GLU A 779 28.69 -31.43 28.87
C GLU A 779 28.90 -32.86 29.38
N ARG A 780 29.91 -33.07 30.24
CA ARG A 780 30.21 -34.39 30.83
C ARG A 780 29.02 -34.89 31.66
N ILE A 781 28.41 -34.03 32.46
CA ILE A 781 27.24 -34.37 33.29
C ILE A 781 26.06 -34.75 32.41
N ILE A 782 25.68 -33.90 31.45
CA ILE A 782 24.56 -34.10 30.53
C ILE A 782 24.72 -35.42 29.77
N ARG A 783 25.91 -35.68 29.22
CA ARG A 783 26.22 -36.93 28.51
C ARG A 783 26.15 -38.16 29.42
N THR A 784 26.69 -38.06 30.63
CA THR A 784 26.67 -39.18 31.60
C THR A 784 25.24 -39.49 32.02
N GLU A 785 24.42 -38.46 32.22
CA GLU A 785 23.01 -38.63 32.56
C GLU A 785 22.24 -39.21 31.38
N ALA A 786 22.45 -38.74 30.15
CA ALA A 786 21.80 -39.29 28.96
C ALA A 786 22.09 -40.79 28.77
N ARG A 787 23.31 -41.25 29.09
CA ARG A 787 23.69 -42.67 29.10
C ARG A 787 22.87 -43.48 30.11
N ARG A 788 22.60 -42.93 31.29
CA ARG A 788 21.75 -43.60 32.32
C ARG A 788 20.33 -43.80 31.82
N PHE A 789 19.84 -42.90 30.97
CA PHE A 789 18.55 -43.00 30.31
C PHE A 789 18.59 -43.78 28.98
N GLY A 790 19.69 -44.46 28.64
CA GLY A 790 19.75 -45.35 27.47
C GLY A 790 20.16 -44.68 26.14
N VAL A 791 20.84 -43.53 26.19
CA VAL A 791 21.45 -42.89 25.01
C VAL A 791 22.97 -42.86 25.17
N ASP A 792 23.63 -43.95 24.78
CA ASP A 792 25.08 -44.16 24.86
C ASP A 792 25.80 -44.10 23.51
N ASP A 793 25.06 -44.34 22.42
CA ASP A 793 25.52 -44.31 21.03
C ASP A 793 25.56 -42.90 20.41
N LEU A 794 24.97 -41.89 21.05
CA LEU A 794 24.92 -40.53 20.54
C LEU A 794 26.12 -39.68 21.02
N PRO A 795 27.05 -39.30 20.12
CA PRO A 795 28.18 -38.44 20.49
C PRO A 795 27.71 -37.03 20.87
N PRO A 796 28.51 -36.27 21.65
CA PRO A 796 28.16 -34.89 21.99
C PRO A 796 28.00 -34.04 20.74
N LEU A 797 27.17 -32.98 20.82
CA LEU A 797 27.03 -32.03 19.73
C LEU A 797 28.34 -31.26 19.54
N ASP A 798 29.06 -31.55 18.47
CA ASP A 798 30.29 -30.83 18.12
C ASP A 798 29.96 -29.62 17.23
N VAL A 799 29.90 -28.45 17.84
CA VAL A 799 29.56 -27.19 17.16
C VAL A 799 30.67 -26.75 16.20
N ASP A 800 31.93 -26.97 16.54
CA ASP A 800 33.08 -26.52 15.75
C ASP A 800 33.17 -27.32 14.44
N SER A 801 32.99 -28.64 14.51
CA SER A 801 32.92 -29.52 13.34
C SER A 801 31.74 -29.18 12.42
N LEU A 802 30.62 -28.69 12.96
CA LEU A 802 29.49 -28.25 12.13
C LEU A 802 29.77 -26.96 11.36
N VAL A 803 30.55 -26.03 11.93
CA VAL A 803 30.91 -24.76 11.28
C VAL A 803 32.02 -24.96 10.25
N ARG A 804 32.98 -25.87 10.54
CA ARG A 804 34.11 -26.16 9.66
C ARG A 804 34.20 -27.67 9.36
N PRO A 805 33.26 -28.23 8.59
CA PRO A 805 33.15 -29.68 8.34
C PRO A 805 34.34 -30.27 7.57
N PHE A 806 35.20 -29.43 7.00
CA PHE A 806 36.37 -29.83 6.22
C PHE A 806 37.69 -29.28 6.78
N ALA A 807 37.73 -28.80 8.03
CA ALA A 807 38.92 -28.16 8.61
C ALA A 807 40.19 -29.02 8.46
N ASP A 808 40.08 -30.31 8.72
CA ASP A 808 41.22 -31.24 8.75
C ASP A 808 41.31 -32.13 7.50
N ARG A 809 40.70 -31.70 6.39
CA ARG A 809 40.64 -32.48 5.14
C ARG A 809 41.33 -31.75 3.98
N THR A 810 41.96 -32.51 3.10
CA THR A 810 42.46 -32.05 1.80
C THR A 810 41.90 -32.96 0.71
N PHE A 811 41.79 -32.44 -0.51
CA PHE A 811 41.16 -33.12 -1.65
C PHE A 811 42.07 -33.06 -2.86
N GLN A 812 42.19 -34.18 -3.57
CA GLN A 812 43.11 -34.34 -4.70
C GLN A 812 42.63 -33.62 -5.97
N ASN A 813 41.34 -33.29 -6.06
CA ASN A 813 40.76 -32.57 -7.18
C ASN A 813 39.37 -32.00 -6.82
N PRO A 814 38.81 -31.09 -7.64
CA PRO A 814 37.50 -30.50 -7.38
C PRO A 814 36.33 -31.49 -7.37
N ALA A 815 36.43 -32.62 -8.07
CA ALA A 815 35.36 -33.62 -8.13
C ALA A 815 35.22 -34.37 -6.80
N GLU A 816 36.34 -34.74 -6.17
CA GLU A 816 36.35 -35.36 -4.83
C GLU A 816 35.73 -34.42 -3.78
N PHE A 817 36.10 -33.15 -3.81
CA PHE A 817 35.51 -32.14 -2.93
C PHE A 817 34.00 -31.97 -3.19
N THR A 818 33.59 -31.89 -4.46
CA THR A 818 32.16 -31.75 -4.82
C THR A 818 31.33 -32.94 -4.32
N ALA A 819 31.87 -34.16 -4.36
CA ALA A 819 31.22 -35.34 -3.80
C ALA A 819 31.06 -35.23 -2.28
N ALA A 820 32.12 -34.81 -1.56
CA ALA A 820 32.07 -34.61 -0.12
C ALA A 820 31.10 -33.49 0.31
N LEU A 821 31.05 -32.39 -0.45
CA LEU A 821 30.10 -31.30 -0.24
C LEU A 821 28.66 -31.75 -0.50
N THR A 822 28.43 -32.54 -1.54
CA THR A 822 27.11 -33.10 -1.86
C THR A 822 26.59 -33.96 -0.70
N GLN A 823 27.42 -34.88 -0.19
CA GLN A 823 27.07 -35.71 0.97
C GLN A 823 26.73 -34.85 2.21
N LEU A 824 27.54 -33.82 2.50
CA LEU A 824 27.29 -32.92 3.62
C LEU A 824 25.92 -32.23 3.51
N ILE A 825 25.56 -31.76 2.31
CA ILE A 825 24.28 -31.10 2.06
C ILE A 825 23.11 -32.10 2.18
N GLU A 826 23.27 -33.32 1.70
CA GLU A 826 22.26 -34.39 1.82
C GLU A 826 22.02 -34.79 3.27
N ASP A 827 23.08 -34.97 4.06
CA ASP A 827 23.01 -35.26 5.50
C ASP A 827 22.29 -34.12 6.24
N ASP A 828 22.62 -32.86 5.92
CA ASP A 828 21.96 -31.70 6.52
C ASP A 828 20.47 -31.64 6.18
N LEU A 829 20.10 -31.93 4.93
CA LEU A 829 18.71 -32.02 4.49
C LEU A 829 17.95 -33.13 5.21
N GLU A 830 18.59 -34.27 5.51
CA GLU A 830 17.97 -35.32 6.33
C GLU A 830 17.68 -34.82 7.75
N HIS A 831 18.66 -34.17 8.39
CA HIS A 831 18.45 -33.56 9.70
C HIS A 831 17.40 -32.45 9.67
N ALA A 832 17.36 -31.66 8.59
CA ALA A 832 16.37 -30.61 8.39
C ALA A 832 14.94 -31.18 8.34
N ARG A 833 14.74 -32.32 7.67
CA ARG A 833 13.42 -33.00 7.62
C ARG A 833 12.93 -33.45 8.99
N LYS A 834 13.84 -33.89 9.88
CA LYS A 834 13.49 -34.28 11.27
C LYS A 834 12.96 -33.09 12.08
N GLY A 835 13.31 -31.86 11.70
CA GLY A 835 12.71 -30.62 12.18
C GLY A 835 13.31 -30.07 13.47
N ASN A 836 12.88 -28.87 13.85
CA ASN A 836 13.42 -28.10 14.99
C ASN A 836 12.82 -28.47 16.35
N LEU A 837 11.97 -29.49 16.41
CA LEU A 837 11.44 -30.07 17.64
C LEU A 837 11.82 -31.55 17.73
N HIS A 838 11.58 -32.36 16.71
CA HIS A 838 11.82 -33.81 16.79
C HIS A 838 13.23 -34.23 16.38
N GLY A 839 13.96 -33.40 15.63
CA GLY A 839 15.33 -33.67 15.22
C GLY A 839 16.37 -33.17 16.22
N PRO A 840 17.18 -34.04 16.86
CA PRO A 840 18.14 -33.64 17.89
C PRO A 840 19.06 -32.49 17.46
N ARG A 841 19.71 -32.63 16.29
CA ARG A 841 20.64 -31.63 15.76
C ARG A 841 19.94 -30.27 15.54
N LYS A 842 18.85 -30.25 14.79
CA LYS A 842 18.17 -28.99 14.44
C LYS A 842 17.47 -28.34 15.63
N ALA A 843 16.95 -29.12 16.58
CA ALA A 843 16.40 -28.59 17.83
C ALA A 843 17.48 -27.91 18.69
N ALA A 844 18.66 -28.53 18.82
CA ALA A 844 19.77 -27.95 19.58
C ALA A 844 20.34 -26.67 18.94
N LEU A 845 20.42 -26.60 17.61
CA LEU A 845 20.85 -25.38 16.92
C LEU A 845 19.80 -24.26 17.01
N ASP A 846 18.50 -24.60 17.05
CA ASP A 846 17.41 -23.62 17.18
C ASP A 846 17.42 -22.91 18.55
N VAL A 847 18.09 -23.47 19.57
CA VAL A 847 18.32 -22.82 20.87
C VAL A 847 18.95 -21.45 20.70
N LEU A 848 19.89 -21.29 19.77
CA LEU A 848 20.56 -20.00 19.50
C LEU A 848 19.56 -18.90 19.08
N ARG A 849 18.48 -19.28 18.40
CA ARG A 849 17.37 -18.38 18.04
C ARG A 849 16.44 -18.16 19.23
N ASP A 850 16.12 -19.22 19.96
CA ASP A 850 15.16 -19.18 21.07
C ASP A 850 15.69 -18.38 22.28
N VAL A 851 17.00 -18.43 22.57
CA VAL A 851 17.62 -17.68 23.68
C VAL A 851 18.29 -16.37 23.26
N ARG A 852 18.05 -15.92 22.02
CA ARG A 852 18.67 -14.71 21.46
C ARG A 852 18.52 -13.47 22.35
N GLY A 853 17.36 -13.29 22.99
CA GLY A 853 17.14 -12.19 23.93
C GLY A 853 18.05 -12.27 25.17
N SER A 854 18.36 -13.47 25.66
CA SER A 854 19.33 -13.67 26.76
C SER A 854 20.76 -13.37 26.31
N ILE A 855 21.15 -13.75 25.09
CA ILE A 855 22.47 -13.40 24.52
C ILE A 855 22.59 -11.88 24.42
N ARG A 856 21.58 -11.20 23.85
CA ARG A 856 21.53 -9.72 23.78
C ARG A 856 21.68 -9.06 25.14
N ARG A 857 20.90 -9.50 26.13
CA ARG A 857 21.00 -9.01 27.52
C ARG A 857 22.40 -9.16 28.10
N THR A 858 23.18 -10.14 27.63
CA THR A 858 24.56 -10.37 28.07
C THR A 858 25.52 -9.37 27.45
N VAL A 859 25.40 -9.08 26.16
CA VAL A 859 26.44 -8.35 25.38
C VAL A 859 26.15 -6.87 25.20
N ASP A 860 24.89 -6.46 25.18
CA ASP A 860 24.49 -5.06 24.94
C ASP A 860 24.99 -4.14 26.07
N PHE A 861 25.36 -2.90 25.70
CA PHE A 861 25.79 -1.84 26.61
C PHE A 861 26.99 -2.23 27.50
N ASN A 862 28.15 -2.45 26.87
CA ASN A 862 29.42 -2.78 27.54
C ASN A 862 29.33 -4.04 28.42
N GLY A 863 28.51 -5.02 28.01
CA GLY A 863 28.33 -6.26 28.78
C GLY A 863 29.56 -7.17 28.77
N LEU A 864 30.47 -6.99 27.82
CA LEU A 864 31.70 -7.77 27.64
C LEU A 864 32.95 -6.90 27.74
N THR A 865 34.10 -7.51 28.07
CA THR A 865 35.40 -6.84 27.94
C THR A 865 35.69 -6.52 26.48
N ALA A 866 36.50 -5.51 26.19
CA ALA A 866 36.79 -5.08 24.82
C ALA A 866 37.42 -6.23 23.99
N ALA A 867 38.37 -6.97 24.55
CA ALA A 867 38.98 -8.13 23.91
C ALA A 867 37.95 -9.23 23.63
N SER A 868 37.16 -9.65 24.63
CA SER A 868 36.19 -10.73 24.44
C SER A 868 35.03 -10.33 23.52
N HIS A 869 34.63 -9.06 23.52
CA HIS A 869 33.65 -8.55 22.56
C HIS A 869 34.15 -8.71 21.12
N ARG A 870 35.39 -8.28 20.84
CA ARG A 870 35.98 -8.38 19.50
C ARG A 870 36.23 -9.83 19.09
N ASP A 871 37.05 -10.53 19.87
CA ASP A 871 37.67 -11.78 19.44
C ASP A 871 36.70 -12.97 19.64
N ASP A 872 36.03 -13.05 20.79
CA ASP A 872 35.14 -14.17 21.10
C ASP A 872 33.73 -13.95 20.56
N PHE A 873 33.19 -12.75 20.70
CA PHE A 873 31.80 -12.49 20.32
C PHE A 873 31.63 -12.14 18.85
N LEU A 874 32.31 -11.10 18.35
CA LEU A 874 32.14 -10.64 16.96
C LEU A 874 32.87 -11.50 15.94
N ASP A 875 34.11 -11.91 16.21
CA ASP A 875 34.93 -12.65 15.24
C ASP A 875 34.64 -14.16 15.23
N TRP A 876 34.33 -14.74 16.39
CA TRP A 876 34.04 -16.16 16.54
C TRP A 876 32.54 -16.49 16.66
N PHE A 877 31.86 -16.05 17.72
CA PHE A 877 30.50 -16.51 18.04
C PHE A 877 29.42 -15.99 17.09
N ALA A 878 29.42 -14.71 16.72
CA ALA A 878 28.38 -14.14 15.88
C ALA A 878 28.33 -14.77 14.46
N PRO A 879 29.47 -15.02 13.79
CA PRO A 879 29.53 -15.79 12.55
C PRO A 879 29.10 -17.25 12.74
N LEU A 880 29.51 -17.90 13.83
CA LEU A 880 29.10 -19.27 14.18
C LEU A 880 27.58 -19.38 14.35
N SER A 881 27.00 -18.48 15.15
CA SER A 881 25.56 -18.43 15.42
C SER A 881 24.77 -18.16 14.15
N SER A 882 25.24 -17.22 13.33
CA SER A 882 24.64 -16.94 12.02
C SER A 882 24.72 -18.15 11.09
N PHE A 883 25.84 -18.88 11.08
CA PHE A 883 26.02 -20.07 10.25
C PHE A 883 25.05 -21.19 10.65
N LEU A 884 24.93 -21.47 11.94
CA LEU A 884 24.21 -22.63 12.45
C LEU A 884 22.69 -22.42 12.58
N ALA A 885 22.24 -21.20 12.87
CA ALA A 885 20.84 -20.94 13.24
C ALA A 885 20.06 -20.08 12.24
N ALA A 886 20.71 -19.30 11.37
CA ALA A 886 20.00 -18.37 10.49
C ALA A 886 19.44 -19.03 9.22
N GLY A 887 19.98 -20.19 8.82
CA GLY A 887 19.89 -20.92 7.55
C GLY A 887 18.66 -20.71 6.63
N PRO A 888 18.81 -20.95 5.32
CA PRO A 888 17.71 -20.78 4.35
C PRO A 888 16.64 -21.90 4.47
N PRO A 889 15.53 -21.76 3.73
CA PRO A 889 14.60 -22.88 3.49
C PRO A 889 15.32 -24.09 2.90
N SER A 890 14.89 -25.31 3.25
CA SER A 890 15.47 -26.56 2.69
C SER A 890 15.42 -26.62 1.16
N GLN A 891 14.42 -25.98 0.54
CA GLN A 891 14.33 -25.82 -0.90
C GLN A 891 15.59 -25.20 -1.52
N ARG A 892 16.25 -24.25 -0.84
CA ARG A 892 17.47 -23.61 -1.35
C ARG A 892 18.63 -24.58 -1.45
N LEU A 893 18.83 -25.46 -0.46
CA LEU A 893 19.89 -26.46 -0.52
C LEU A 893 19.60 -27.53 -1.59
N ARG A 894 18.34 -27.91 -1.78
CA ARG A 894 17.93 -28.79 -2.89
C ARG A 894 18.23 -28.15 -4.25
N GLN A 895 17.99 -26.84 -4.39
CA GLN A 895 18.34 -26.08 -5.59
C GLN A 895 19.85 -26.01 -5.80
N THR A 896 20.64 -25.79 -4.73
CA THR A 896 22.10 -25.82 -4.79
C THR A 896 22.61 -27.17 -5.30
N LEU A 897 22.10 -28.29 -4.79
CA LEU A 897 22.47 -29.63 -5.28
C LEU A 897 22.17 -29.79 -6.77
N ALA A 898 20.96 -29.39 -7.21
CA ALA A 898 20.56 -29.48 -8.61
C ALA A 898 21.47 -28.63 -9.52
N LEU A 899 21.94 -27.47 -9.05
CA LEU A 899 22.85 -26.59 -9.80
C LEU A 899 24.29 -27.11 -9.84
N LEU A 900 24.76 -27.73 -8.76
CA LEU A 900 26.05 -28.44 -8.73
C LEU A 900 26.05 -29.59 -9.75
N GLN A 901 24.99 -30.40 -9.76
CA GLN A 901 24.81 -31.50 -10.71
C GLN A 901 24.71 -31.04 -12.16
N ALA A 902 24.04 -29.91 -12.41
CA ALA A 902 23.94 -29.31 -13.74
C ALA A 902 25.23 -28.62 -14.22
N GLY A 903 26.25 -28.50 -13.36
CA GLY A 903 27.51 -27.82 -13.68
C GLY A 903 27.40 -26.31 -13.81
N ILE A 904 26.26 -25.71 -13.42
CA ILE A 904 26.05 -24.25 -13.43
C ILE A 904 26.71 -23.58 -12.21
N LEU A 905 26.77 -24.31 -11.09
CA LEU A 905 27.44 -23.89 -9.87
C LEU A 905 28.62 -24.82 -9.58
N GLN A 906 29.74 -24.23 -9.19
CA GLN A 906 30.91 -24.91 -8.65
C GLN A 906 31.31 -24.24 -7.33
N VAL A 907 31.96 -24.99 -6.43
CA VAL A 907 32.49 -24.45 -5.17
C VAL A 907 33.98 -24.72 -5.12
N ALA A 908 34.78 -23.66 -4.96
CA ALA A 908 36.24 -23.74 -5.06
C ALA A 908 36.87 -24.64 -3.99
N GLY A 909 36.29 -24.67 -2.79
CA GLY A 909 36.76 -25.49 -1.68
C GLY A 909 36.76 -24.76 -0.33
N PRO A 910 37.17 -25.43 0.75
CA PRO A 910 37.33 -24.84 2.07
C PRO A 910 38.47 -23.81 2.10
N ALA A 911 38.43 -22.86 3.03
CA ALA A 911 39.41 -21.76 3.10
C ALA A 911 39.59 -21.01 1.76
N ALA A 912 38.49 -20.79 1.02
CA ALA A 912 38.56 -20.17 -0.30
C ALA A 912 39.23 -18.78 -0.28
N GLU A 913 40.18 -18.59 -1.18
CA GLU A 913 40.95 -17.36 -1.40
C GLU A 913 40.48 -16.68 -2.68
N PHE A 914 40.27 -15.37 -2.61
CA PHE A 914 39.90 -14.53 -3.74
C PHE A 914 41.01 -13.51 -4.01
N GLY A 915 41.32 -13.28 -5.29
CA GLY A 915 42.41 -12.41 -5.70
C GLY A 915 42.27 -11.93 -7.15
N THR A 916 43.37 -11.37 -7.65
CA THR A 916 43.48 -10.85 -9.02
C THR A 916 44.69 -11.50 -9.70
N ASP A 917 44.57 -11.78 -10.99
CA ASP A 917 45.68 -12.18 -11.85
C ASP A 917 45.97 -11.04 -12.83
N GLU A 918 46.99 -10.23 -12.49
CA GLU A 918 47.40 -9.06 -13.28
C GLU A 918 47.86 -9.44 -14.70
N THR A 919 48.39 -10.66 -14.89
CA THR A 919 48.95 -11.11 -16.18
C THR A 919 47.84 -11.46 -17.15
N THR A 920 46.82 -12.17 -16.67
CA THR A 920 45.69 -12.58 -17.51
C THR A 920 44.54 -11.57 -17.48
N GLY A 921 44.55 -10.62 -16.56
CA GLY A 921 43.48 -9.63 -16.40
C GLY A 921 42.15 -10.26 -15.95
N HIS A 922 42.19 -11.20 -14.99
CA HIS A 922 40.99 -11.88 -14.46
C HIS A 922 40.97 -11.85 -12.93
N PHE A 923 39.78 -12.02 -12.34
CA PHE A 923 39.68 -12.40 -10.93
C PHE A 923 40.05 -13.86 -10.75
N THR A 924 40.59 -14.21 -9.58
CA THR A 924 40.90 -15.60 -9.23
C THR A 924 40.14 -16.04 -7.99
N VAL A 925 39.65 -17.28 -8.00
CA VAL A 925 39.17 -17.97 -6.81
C VAL A 925 39.82 -19.35 -6.74
N ARG A 926 40.31 -19.74 -5.56
CA ARG A 926 40.93 -21.06 -5.31
C ARG A 926 40.72 -21.51 -3.87
N SER A 927 41.00 -22.77 -3.58
CA SER A 927 41.13 -23.31 -2.23
C SER A 927 42.51 -23.93 -2.05
N PRO A 928 43.24 -23.63 -0.96
CA PRO A 928 44.50 -24.31 -0.66
C PRO A 928 44.30 -25.78 -0.23
N GLN A 929 43.07 -26.20 0.05
CA GLN A 929 42.73 -27.56 0.48
C GLN A 929 42.24 -28.44 -0.68
N VAL A 930 42.13 -27.90 -1.90
CA VAL A 930 41.65 -28.62 -3.08
C VAL A 930 42.62 -28.40 -4.24
N ASP A 931 43.35 -29.44 -4.62
CA ASP A 931 44.28 -29.38 -5.74
C ASP A 931 43.51 -29.10 -7.05
N GLY A 932 44.07 -28.22 -7.89
CA GLY A 932 43.44 -27.85 -9.18
C GLY A 932 42.19 -26.98 -9.08
N SER A 933 41.90 -26.37 -7.92
CA SER A 933 40.71 -25.53 -7.69
C SER A 933 40.79 -24.09 -8.22
N LEU A 934 41.85 -23.71 -8.93
CA LEU A 934 42.02 -22.34 -9.43
C LEU A 934 41.09 -22.06 -10.61
N HIS A 935 40.17 -21.11 -10.44
CA HIS A 935 39.36 -20.55 -11.51
C HIS A 935 39.74 -19.09 -11.78
N ARG A 936 39.81 -18.74 -13.06
CA ARG A 936 39.88 -17.36 -13.55
C ARG A 936 38.49 -16.92 -14.02
N CYS A 937 38.03 -15.76 -13.57
CA CYS A 937 36.67 -15.27 -13.74
C CYS A 937 36.65 -13.85 -14.31
N GLU A 938 35.70 -13.57 -15.20
CA GLU A 938 35.47 -12.24 -15.80
C GLU A 938 34.70 -11.31 -14.85
N ALA A 939 33.99 -11.87 -13.88
CA ALA A 939 33.26 -11.11 -12.86
C ALA A 939 33.47 -11.66 -11.45
N LEU A 940 33.37 -10.78 -10.46
CA LEU A 940 33.34 -11.12 -9.04
C LEU A 940 32.14 -10.42 -8.37
N VAL A 941 31.30 -11.20 -7.69
CA VAL A 941 30.17 -10.70 -6.88
C VAL A 941 30.50 -10.89 -5.39
N ASP A 942 30.55 -9.79 -4.62
CA ASP A 942 30.68 -9.84 -3.16
C ASP A 942 29.29 -10.06 -2.54
N ALA A 943 29.03 -11.29 -2.10
CA ALA A 943 27.77 -11.69 -1.48
C ALA A 943 27.75 -11.44 0.04
N ARG A 944 28.73 -10.72 0.59
CA ARG A 944 28.75 -10.35 2.02
C ARG A 944 28.04 -9.01 2.24
N ILE A 945 27.31 -8.93 3.33
CA ILE A 945 26.74 -7.66 3.78
C ILE A 945 27.85 -6.88 4.51
N PRO A 946 28.09 -5.59 4.15
CA PRO A 946 29.04 -4.75 4.86
C PRO A 946 28.69 -4.63 6.35
N ALA A 947 29.69 -4.71 7.21
CA ALA A 947 29.52 -4.40 8.62
C ALA A 947 29.23 -2.90 8.79
N PRO A 948 28.35 -2.50 9.71
CA PRO A 948 28.16 -1.09 10.01
C PRO A 948 29.45 -0.47 10.56
N ASP A 949 29.91 0.59 9.90
CA ASP A 949 31.02 1.42 10.35
C ASP A 949 30.60 2.87 10.26
N LEU A 950 30.22 3.44 11.41
CA LEU A 950 29.80 4.83 11.49
C LEU A 950 30.93 5.79 11.04
N GLY A 951 32.19 5.39 11.27
CA GLY A 951 33.39 6.15 10.93
C GLY A 951 33.59 6.37 9.42
N HIS A 952 33.16 5.41 8.62
CA HIS A 952 33.32 5.39 7.16
C HIS A 952 31.98 5.40 6.40
N ASP A 953 30.85 5.61 7.07
CA ASP A 953 29.55 5.75 6.41
C ASP A 953 29.48 7.08 5.64
N THR A 954 29.25 6.97 4.34
CA THR A 954 29.20 8.06 3.35
C THR A 954 27.82 8.65 3.18
N ALA A 955 26.78 8.08 3.82
CA ALA A 955 25.43 8.60 3.75
C ALA A 955 25.39 10.09 4.18
N PRO A 956 24.76 11.00 3.40
CA PRO A 956 24.77 12.44 3.68
C PRO A 956 24.31 12.81 5.09
N LEU A 957 23.19 12.19 5.54
CA LEU A 957 22.66 12.40 6.88
C LEU A 957 23.65 11.93 7.96
N THR A 958 24.22 10.73 7.81
CA THR A 958 25.17 10.19 8.78
C THR A 958 26.40 11.09 8.92
N ARG A 959 27.01 11.49 7.81
CA ARG A 959 28.18 12.39 7.81
C ARG A 959 27.87 13.70 8.53
N GLN A 960 26.76 14.34 8.18
CA GLN A 960 26.36 15.59 8.83
C GLN A 960 26.12 15.42 10.33
N LEU A 961 25.42 14.36 10.77
CA LEU A 961 25.13 14.15 12.18
C LEU A 961 26.41 13.90 13.00
N ARG A 962 27.43 13.28 12.40
CA ARG A 962 28.76 13.12 13.00
C ARG A 962 29.52 14.43 13.07
N GLU A 963 29.55 15.19 11.99
CA GLU A 963 30.21 16.51 11.93
C GLU A 963 29.61 17.49 12.96
N LEU A 964 28.29 17.45 13.15
CA LEU A 964 27.59 18.23 14.18
C LEU A 964 27.77 17.69 15.61
N GLY A 965 28.44 16.54 15.78
CA GLY A 965 28.61 15.88 17.07
C GLY A 965 27.30 15.35 17.66
N LEU A 966 26.23 15.20 16.87
CA LEU A 966 24.96 14.62 17.30
C LEU A 966 25.02 13.09 17.36
N TRP A 967 25.79 12.49 16.45
CA TRP A 967 26.09 11.06 16.43
C TRP A 967 27.55 10.83 16.76
N THR A 968 27.80 10.06 17.81
CA THR A 968 29.14 9.58 18.16
C THR A 968 29.18 8.06 18.02
N PRO A 969 30.32 7.47 17.66
CA PRO A 969 30.45 6.02 17.69
C PRO A 969 30.40 5.51 19.12
N TRP A 970 29.68 4.41 19.35
CA TRP A 970 29.81 3.67 20.58
C TRP A 970 31.20 3.03 20.64
N VAL A 971 31.83 3.12 21.81
CA VAL A 971 33.15 2.56 22.07
C VAL A 971 33.06 1.67 23.31
N ASN A 972 33.53 0.42 23.18
CA ASN A 972 33.82 -0.44 24.31
C ASN A 972 35.33 -0.45 24.57
N ASP A 973 35.71 0.10 25.72
CA ASP A 973 37.07 0.20 26.25
C ASP A 973 37.18 -0.47 27.63
N GLN A 974 36.22 -1.33 27.99
CA GLN A 974 36.17 -1.96 29.30
C GLN A 974 37.11 -3.17 29.40
N GLY A 975 37.82 -3.31 30.52
CA GLY A 975 38.72 -4.44 30.78
C GLY A 975 40.15 -4.22 30.23
N ASP A 976 40.79 -5.31 29.81
CA ASP A 976 42.18 -5.32 29.32
C ASP A 976 42.31 -4.88 27.83
N ASP A 977 43.55 -4.59 27.39
CA ASP A 977 43.95 -4.00 26.10
C ASP A 977 42.99 -4.27 24.92
N GLY A 978 42.27 -3.24 24.50
CA GLY A 978 41.42 -3.30 23.32
C GLY A 978 40.46 -2.12 23.20
N ARG A 979 40.03 -1.85 21.97
CA ARG A 979 38.98 -0.87 21.67
C ARG A 979 38.07 -1.46 20.59
N VAL A 980 36.78 -1.56 20.88
CA VAL A 980 35.75 -1.93 19.87
C VAL A 980 34.93 -0.70 19.57
N VAL A 981 34.72 -0.44 18.27
CA VAL A 981 33.92 0.69 17.78
C VAL A 981 32.71 0.10 17.05
N GLY A 982 31.51 0.53 17.45
CA GLY A 982 30.26 0.10 16.81
C GLY A 982 29.56 1.24 16.07
N GLY A 983 28.25 1.08 15.90
CA GLY A 983 27.34 2.11 15.40
C GLY A 983 27.17 3.27 16.39
N VAL A 984 26.05 3.97 16.28
CA VAL A 984 25.75 5.16 17.07
C VAL A 984 25.65 4.81 18.55
N ALA A 985 26.37 5.54 19.40
CA ALA A 985 26.24 5.49 20.84
C ALA A 985 24.85 5.99 21.25
N THR A 986 24.11 5.15 21.96
CA THR A 986 22.77 5.46 22.47
C THR A 986 22.70 5.25 23.97
N THR A 987 21.77 5.94 24.63
CA THR A 987 21.33 5.59 25.97
C THR A 987 20.64 4.22 25.95
N THR A 988 20.39 3.64 27.13
CA THR A 988 19.32 2.65 27.26
C THR A 988 17.97 3.25 26.85
N ALA A 989 16.89 2.46 26.81
CA ALA A 989 15.55 2.91 26.45
C ALA A 989 15.24 4.31 27.06
N PRO A 990 14.91 5.33 26.24
CA PRO A 990 14.34 5.23 24.89
C PRO A 990 15.35 5.35 23.73
N TYR A 991 16.64 5.03 23.93
CA TYR A 991 17.64 4.96 22.85
C TYR A 991 17.95 6.29 22.16
N ARG A 992 18.23 7.32 22.96
CA ARG A 992 18.65 8.64 22.46
C ARG A 992 20.13 8.60 22.07
N PRO A 993 20.55 9.20 20.95
CA PRO A 993 21.98 9.23 20.61
C PRO A 993 22.75 10.10 21.62
N VAL A 994 23.96 9.68 21.94
CA VAL A 994 24.89 10.39 22.82
C VAL A 994 25.73 11.34 21.97
N THR A 995 25.67 12.62 22.31
CA THR A 995 26.39 13.69 21.59
C THR A 995 27.88 13.69 21.93
N ALA A 996 28.69 14.43 21.18
CA ALA A 996 30.11 14.65 21.45
C ALA A 996 30.38 15.27 22.84
N ALA A 997 29.38 15.96 23.41
CA ALA A 997 29.43 16.48 24.77
C ALA A 997 29.12 15.42 25.85
N GLY A 998 28.90 14.15 25.48
CA GLY A 998 28.55 13.07 26.40
C GLY A 998 27.11 13.12 26.92
N THR A 999 26.25 13.96 26.34
CA THR A 999 24.86 14.13 26.77
C THR A 999 23.87 13.53 25.76
N PRO A 1000 22.72 12.98 26.21
CA PRO A 1000 21.70 12.47 25.29
C PRO A 1000 21.03 13.59 24.48
N ALA A 1001 20.93 13.42 23.16
CA ALA A 1001 20.22 14.35 22.29
C ALA A 1001 18.71 14.30 22.57
N GLN A 1002 18.16 15.40 23.08
CA GLN A 1002 16.75 15.45 23.47
C GLN A 1002 15.83 15.42 22.25
N GLY A 1003 14.81 14.56 22.31
CA GLY A 1003 13.82 14.40 21.25
C GLY A 1003 14.33 13.72 19.97
N VAL A 1004 15.52 13.11 20.01
CA VAL A 1004 16.05 12.28 18.92
C VAL A 1004 16.22 10.85 19.41
N TYR A 1005 15.83 9.88 18.57
CA TYR A 1005 15.89 8.46 18.88
C TYR A 1005 16.59 7.71 17.75
N VAL A 1006 17.32 6.64 18.09
CA VAL A 1006 17.99 5.78 17.11
C VAL A 1006 17.53 4.34 17.33
N LEU A 1007 17.00 3.70 16.29
CA LEU A 1007 16.48 2.34 16.36
C LEU A 1007 16.90 1.53 15.13
N GLY A 1008 17.30 0.27 15.33
CA GLY A 1008 17.65 -0.65 14.25
C GLY A 1008 19.14 -0.65 13.94
N ILE A 1009 19.49 -0.85 12.66
CA ILE A 1009 20.86 -1.04 12.19
C ILE A 1009 21.84 0.07 12.63
N PRO A 1010 21.44 1.36 12.75
CA PRO A 1010 22.40 2.40 13.14
C PRO A 1010 22.97 2.21 14.55
N SER A 1011 22.32 1.45 15.44
CA SER A 1011 22.85 1.11 16.77
C SER A 1011 23.52 -0.28 16.85
N GLU A 1012 23.71 -0.96 15.71
CA GLU A 1012 24.44 -2.24 15.65
C GLU A 1012 25.85 -2.08 16.24
N GLY A 1013 26.33 -3.10 16.94
CA GLY A 1013 27.62 -3.07 17.64
C GLY A 1013 27.49 -2.70 19.11
N GLN A 1014 26.77 -1.60 19.44
CA GLN A 1014 26.34 -1.37 20.83
C GLN A 1014 25.23 -2.34 21.22
N ARG A 1015 24.30 -2.56 20.29
CA ARG A 1015 23.22 -3.53 20.38
C ARG A 1015 23.42 -4.59 19.33
N TRP A 1016 23.35 -5.85 19.72
CA TRP A 1016 23.59 -6.95 18.80
C TRP A 1016 22.34 -7.32 18.01
N PHE A 1017 22.50 -7.70 16.73
CA PHE A 1017 21.49 -8.35 15.90
C PHE A 1017 20.28 -7.46 15.51
N MET A 1018 20.51 -6.15 15.35
CA MET A 1018 19.47 -5.15 15.11
C MET A 1018 18.84 -5.22 13.71
N GLN A 1019 19.43 -6.01 12.82
CA GLN A 1019 18.99 -6.28 11.44
C GLN A 1019 17.66 -7.06 11.32
N VAL A 1020 17.07 -7.53 12.43
CA VAL A 1020 15.78 -8.22 12.41
C VAL A 1020 14.65 -7.30 11.94
N GLY A 1021 13.93 -7.74 10.90
CA GLY A 1021 12.84 -7.01 10.26
C GLY A 1021 11.42 -7.49 10.58
N SER A 1022 11.20 -8.24 11.67
CA SER A 1022 9.87 -8.70 12.11
C SER A 1022 9.86 -9.21 13.55
N ALA A 1023 8.66 -9.40 14.11
CA ALA A 1023 8.43 -10.14 15.36
C ALA A 1023 7.80 -11.52 15.10
N ARG A 1024 7.78 -12.37 16.14
CA ARG A 1024 6.96 -13.58 16.19
C ARG A 1024 5.60 -13.25 16.82
N PRO A 1025 4.48 -13.89 16.39
CA PRO A 1025 3.20 -13.75 17.08
C PRO A 1025 3.29 -14.10 18.56
N GLY A 1026 2.53 -13.38 19.40
CA GLY A 1026 2.49 -13.62 20.85
C GLY A 1026 3.28 -12.57 21.64
N PRO A 1027 4.22 -12.96 22.52
CA PRO A 1027 4.92 -12.01 23.39
C PRO A 1027 5.73 -10.98 22.64
N TRP A 1028 5.81 -9.79 23.23
CA TRP A 1028 6.74 -8.78 22.75
C TRP A 1028 8.17 -9.28 22.90
N THR A 1029 8.88 -9.24 21.78
CA THR A 1029 10.34 -9.27 21.78
C THR A 1029 10.87 -7.83 21.91
N GLU A 1030 12.18 -7.68 22.02
CA GLU A 1030 12.82 -6.35 22.01
C GLU A 1030 12.46 -5.56 20.74
N PHE A 1031 12.11 -6.24 19.63
CA PHE A 1031 11.61 -5.56 18.42
C PHE A 1031 10.43 -4.62 18.71
N THR A 1032 9.43 -5.11 19.44
CA THR A 1032 8.21 -4.35 19.80
C THR A 1032 8.43 -3.50 21.04
N ALA A 1033 9.14 -4.03 22.05
CA ALA A 1033 9.36 -3.32 23.30
C ALA A 1033 10.21 -2.04 23.12
N ASP A 1034 11.22 -2.07 22.24
CA ASP A 1034 12.04 -0.90 21.97
C ASP A 1034 11.26 0.20 21.26
N ALA A 1035 10.42 -0.20 20.30
CA ALA A 1035 9.54 0.71 19.58
C ALA A 1035 8.51 1.34 20.52
N ASP A 1036 7.98 0.58 21.49
CA ASP A 1036 7.05 1.08 22.49
C ASP A 1036 7.69 2.09 23.44
N ALA A 1037 8.93 1.84 23.88
CA ALA A 1037 9.67 2.78 24.72
C ALA A 1037 9.92 4.12 24.00
N ILE A 1038 10.27 4.08 22.71
CA ILE A 1038 10.39 5.28 21.88
C ILE A 1038 9.04 5.97 21.72
N ALA A 1039 7.99 5.23 21.39
CA ALA A 1039 6.65 5.80 21.21
C ALA A 1039 6.14 6.48 22.50
N GLN A 1040 6.39 5.88 23.66
CA GLN A 1040 6.05 6.46 24.96
C GLN A 1040 6.72 7.81 25.18
N ASP A 1041 8.03 7.89 24.97
CA ASP A 1041 8.80 9.12 25.19
C ASP A 1041 8.53 10.17 24.10
N ALA A 1042 8.34 9.74 22.85
CA ALA A 1042 8.05 10.63 21.74
C ALA A 1042 6.68 11.31 21.89
N LEU A 1043 5.70 10.65 22.49
CA LEU A 1043 4.39 11.25 22.81
C LEU A 1043 4.46 12.22 24.01
N ALA A 1044 5.46 12.11 24.88
CA ALA A 1044 5.60 12.99 26.04
C ALA A 1044 5.88 14.44 25.61
N VAL A 1045 4.99 15.35 26.00
CA VAL A 1045 5.11 16.79 25.75
C VAL A 1045 6.16 17.38 26.68
N ALA A 1046 7.25 17.91 26.14
CA ALA A 1046 8.16 18.73 26.93
C ALA A 1046 7.54 20.12 27.13
N PRO A 1047 7.58 20.72 28.33
CA PRO A 1047 7.15 22.10 28.52
C PRO A 1047 8.02 23.01 27.64
N ARG A 1048 7.41 23.73 26.68
CA ARG A 1048 8.12 24.77 25.94
C ARG A 1048 8.49 25.86 26.93
N ALA A 1049 9.78 26.21 27.02
CA ALA A 1049 10.22 27.38 27.77
C ALA A 1049 9.44 28.60 27.24
N ALA A 1050 8.76 29.30 28.14
CA ALA A 1050 8.03 30.51 27.81
C ALA A 1050 9.01 31.53 27.22
N VAL A 1051 8.87 31.83 25.93
CA VAL A 1051 9.59 32.94 25.30
C VAL A 1051 8.99 34.21 25.86
N HIS A 1052 9.63 34.78 26.88
CA HIS A 1052 9.39 36.15 27.32
C HIS A 1052 9.71 37.07 26.13
N ARG A 1053 8.67 37.58 25.45
CA ARG A 1053 8.82 38.78 24.63
C ARG A 1053 9.06 39.94 25.58
N ILE A 1054 10.31 40.34 25.70
CA ILE A 1054 10.67 41.66 26.20
C ILE A 1054 10.19 42.64 25.12
N LEU A 1055 9.11 43.36 25.42
CA LEU A 1055 8.75 44.60 24.73
C LEU A 1055 9.69 45.68 25.26
N GLU A 1056 10.81 45.92 24.57
CA GLU A 1056 11.56 47.15 24.74
C GLU A 1056 10.89 48.23 23.88
N GLY A 1057 10.31 49.21 24.58
CA GLY A 1057 9.83 50.44 23.97
C GLY A 1057 11.00 51.33 23.59
N ALA A 1058 11.00 51.81 22.35
CA ALA A 1058 11.77 52.98 21.95
C ALA A 1058 10.79 54.15 21.78
N ARG A 1059 10.74 55.02 22.80
CA ARG A 1059 10.47 56.44 22.60
C ARG A 1059 11.78 57.06 22.12
N GLY A 1060 11.74 57.75 20.99
CA GLY A 1060 12.82 58.52 20.39
C GLY A 1060 12.32 59.11 19.08
#